data_AF-A0A2T4AWZ1-F1
#
_entry.id   AF-A0A2T4AWZ1-F1
#
_cell.length_a   1.000
_cell.length_b   1.000
_cell.length_c   1.000
_cell.angle_alpha   90.00
_cell.angle_beta   90.00
_cell.angle_gamma   90.00
#
_symmetry.space_group_name_H-M   'P 1'
#
loop_
_entity.id
_entity.type
_entity.pdbx_description
1 polymer ?
#
loop_
_entity_poly.entity_id
_entity_poly.type
_entity_poly.pdbx_seq_one_letter_code
_entity_poly.pdbx_strand_id
1 'polypeptide(L)'
;MGHKPQADIEIFSNDDDRDAPIHLSDTTKRVATLFLDLHKIPKSAKAAAKKRKLGWHRYYCLTGVIEASYGSATITYTVKLGGSGFVSEASGVWILSVPLKRVHMAADTGEGGPPPSTLAAQLVENIAASSKAPRTDENSELKGLLAIIQRVKDKPDLLKSSNDRLEHNHMLIYVYCRVVLENIKLDDPFLDRANVRTESQKAINFLRFTIKETPSVLLHKNENRRLLFRGQEPLWVWLLPQLLRLLGHPQCFELESSIEGFLQYILLLVARTGALWKVAPSLGLYLRASLTSLLDHLQSPSLVPSHADLRTDLELPPIFALDQILGKDGQHTPKRLSYPVYTISQGLHLASSLARVLAHPIISPDSAFSNSVSLLENGPWLIDAYLDLRHVQKRWELPSQSTPLPLVELTMDIINSSIASDYPSASLIEKSCALLILLCSEMISPPDELVQPTPAGNQARSTYCMALIAIAQASLKSYSIGRFAASKLVQELLLLSSQYSTIGEDTDVWDSFLDSIHPSKFESEELRKGIQDLHLNYAAPHQAANAGKRRKLAEEATDSLAILTQGIYETLQVTPPADDDVIMFEQIYLDAYDKCNQSNQSLAVELLSRICCVVDSPARLNSSTESVTAPLACSICDESPTSSRKISSHHAKSEARRIFSKLIRLASFSESRRPRIAAMIALRRLILHCEDAAFLNLETPGPGQWCLQSLNSSLRELRISAGRTLALFMPPKPTYNMDEALLSRNRKNSIALLKSASEADPPFMVETRILAWGQLGRVVTE
;
A
#
# COMPACT_ATOMS: atom_id res chain seq x y z
N MET A 1 -28.81 -16.50 -42.54
CA MET A 1 -28.27 -16.01 -41.26
C MET A 1 -27.86 -17.22 -40.42
N GLY A 2 -26.60 -17.31 -39.99
CA GLY A 2 -26.13 -18.36 -39.07
C GLY A 2 -26.43 -17.96 -37.62
N HIS A 3 -26.65 -18.95 -36.74
CA HIS A 3 -26.78 -18.70 -35.31
C HIS A 3 -25.41 -18.32 -34.74
N LYS A 4 -25.34 -17.20 -34.01
CA LYS A 4 -24.14 -16.84 -33.27
C LYS A 4 -23.98 -17.86 -32.12
N PRO A 5 -22.81 -18.51 -31.98
CA PRO A 5 -22.58 -19.44 -30.88
C PRO A 5 -22.72 -18.72 -29.53
N GLN A 6 -23.46 -19.33 -28.61
CA GLN A 6 -23.62 -18.82 -27.25
C GLN A 6 -22.29 -18.98 -26.49
N ALA A 7 -21.74 -17.86 -26.03
CA ALA A 7 -20.49 -17.80 -25.28
C ALA A 7 -20.72 -17.71 -23.76
N ASP A 8 -21.94 -17.35 -23.35
CA ASP A 8 -22.34 -17.23 -21.95
C ASP A 8 -22.84 -18.56 -21.40
N ILE A 9 -22.24 -18.99 -20.30
CA ILE A 9 -22.59 -20.20 -19.55
C ILE A 9 -23.13 -19.76 -18.20
N GLU A 10 -24.38 -20.05 -17.92
CA GLU A 10 -25.02 -19.72 -16.65
C GLU A 10 -24.90 -20.88 -15.67
N ILE A 11 -24.45 -20.59 -14.45
CA ILE A 11 -24.41 -21.54 -13.33
C ILE A 11 -25.57 -21.22 -12.40
N PHE A 12 -26.35 -22.25 -12.11
CA PHE A 12 -27.45 -22.21 -11.17
C PHE A 12 -27.13 -23.06 -9.94
N SER A 13 -27.66 -22.66 -8.79
CA SER A 13 -27.64 -23.41 -7.54
C SER A 13 -29.07 -23.54 -7.03
N ASN A 14 -29.35 -24.65 -6.33
CA ASN A 14 -30.58 -24.83 -5.58
C ASN A 14 -30.22 -24.83 -4.09
N ASP A 15 -31.06 -24.24 -3.25
CA ASP A 15 -30.76 -24.08 -1.82
C ASP A 15 -30.89 -25.39 -1.02
N ASP A 16 -31.57 -26.41 -1.57
CA ASP A 16 -32.06 -27.55 -0.77
C ASP A 16 -31.64 -28.97 -1.18
N ASP A 17 -30.77 -29.20 -2.18
CA ASP A 17 -30.48 -30.57 -2.62
C ASP A 17 -29.00 -30.96 -2.68
N ARG A 18 -28.72 -32.22 -2.29
CA ARG A 18 -27.42 -32.90 -2.43
C ARG A 18 -27.06 -33.20 -3.90
N ASP A 19 -28.00 -32.98 -4.83
CA ASP A 19 -27.88 -33.30 -6.26
C ASP A 19 -28.14 -32.06 -7.14
N ALA A 20 -27.53 -32.03 -8.33
CA ALA A 20 -27.64 -30.89 -9.25
C ALA A 20 -29.06 -30.80 -9.89
N PRO A 21 -29.69 -29.62 -9.92
CA PRO A 21 -31.05 -29.46 -10.45
C PRO A 21 -31.09 -29.69 -11.98
N ILE A 22 -32.04 -30.51 -12.43
CA ILE A 22 -32.22 -30.86 -13.86
C ILE A 22 -33.11 -29.83 -14.58
N HIS A 23 -33.93 -29.07 -13.84
CA HIS A 23 -34.85 -28.05 -14.38
C HIS A 23 -34.83 -26.78 -13.53
N LEU A 24 -35.05 -25.61 -14.16
CA LEU A 24 -35.18 -24.32 -13.47
C LEU A 24 -36.55 -24.24 -12.77
N SER A 25 -36.54 -24.09 -11.44
CA SER A 25 -37.71 -23.89 -10.57
C SER A 25 -37.59 -22.59 -9.76
N ASP A 26 -38.62 -22.27 -8.99
CA ASP A 26 -38.64 -21.09 -8.10
C ASP A 26 -37.58 -21.13 -6.98
N THR A 27 -37.01 -22.31 -6.70
CA THR A 27 -35.92 -22.50 -5.72
C THR A 27 -34.53 -22.41 -6.36
N THR A 28 -34.46 -22.26 -7.69
CA THR A 28 -33.20 -22.26 -8.44
C THR A 28 -32.68 -20.83 -8.59
N LYS A 29 -31.52 -20.53 -8.00
CA LYS A 29 -30.86 -19.22 -8.07
C LYS A 29 -29.70 -19.23 -9.05
N ARG A 30 -29.59 -18.21 -9.89
CA ARG A 30 -28.41 -18.01 -10.76
C ARG A 30 -27.26 -17.47 -9.92
N VAL A 31 -26.17 -18.22 -9.84
CA VAL A 31 -25.02 -17.93 -8.96
C VAL A 31 -23.86 -17.30 -9.73
N ALA A 32 -23.68 -17.64 -11.01
CA ALA A 32 -22.67 -17.00 -11.84
C ALA A 32 -23.03 -17.05 -13.32
N THR A 33 -22.54 -16.09 -14.08
CA THR A 33 -22.44 -16.17 -15.54
C THR A 33 -20.97 -16.18 -15.93
N LEU A 34 -20.55 -17.20 -16.67
CA LEU A 34 -19.20 -17.39 -17.15
C LEU A 34 -19.16 -17.09 -18.65
N PHE A 35 -18.15 -16.34 -19.10
CA PHE A 35 -17.96 -16.04 -20.52
C PHE A 35 -16.80 -16.85 -21.10
N LEU A 36 -17.08 -17.66 -22.13
CA LEU A 36 -16.07 -18.39 -22.89
C LEU A 36 -15.62 -17.58 -24.11
N ASP A 37 -14.36 -17.12 -24.09
CA ASP A 37 -13.76 -16.45 -25.24
C ASP A 37 -13.48 -17.44 -26.39
N LEU A 38 -14.36 -17.43 -27.40
CA LEU A 38 -14.29 -18.31 -28.55
C LEU A 38 -13.03 -18.10 -29.41
N HIS A 39 -12.36 -16.95 -29.31
CA HIS A 39 -11.11 -16.66 -30.02
C HIS A 39 -9.91 -17.39 -29.42
N LYS A 40 -9.97 -17.70 -28.12
CA LYS A 40 -8.92 -18.44 -27.40
C LYS A 40 -9.00 -19.96 -27.58
N ILE A 41 -10.02 -20.48 -28.26
CA ILE A 41 -10.11 -21.90 -28.57
C ILE A 41 -9.04 -22.27 -29.61
N PRO A 42 -8.02 -23.09 -29.25
CA PRO A 42 -6.89 -23.37 -30.12
C PRO A 42 -7.30 -24.18 -31.35
N LYS A 43 -6.53 -24.01 -32.44
CA LYS A 43 -6.77 -24.71 -33.71
C LYS A 43 -6.73 -26.24 -33.56
N SER A 44 -5.92 -26.76 -32.63
CA SER A 44 -5.82 -28.20 -32.31
C SER A 44 -7.14 -28.76 -31.77
N ALA A 45 -7.81 -28.07 -30.84
CA ALA A 45 -9.12 -28.47 -30.33
C ALA A 45 -10.20 -28.45 -31.42
N LYS A 46 -10.16 -27.46 -32.32
CA LYS A 46 -11.06 -27.38 -33.49
C LYS A 46 -10.79 -28.50 -34.50
N ALA A 47 -9.54 -28.94 -34.65
CA ALA A 47 -9.17 -30.05 -35.54
C ALA A 47 -9.66 -31.41 -35.01
N ALA A 48 -9.64 -31.60 -33.69
CA ALA A 48 -10.17 -32.80 -33.02
C ALA A 48 -11.72 -32.82 -32.92
N ALA A 49 -12.39 -31.69 -33.20
CA ALA A 49 -13.83 -31.53 -33.11
C ALA A 49 -14.55 -31.95 -34.41
N LYS A 50 -15.67 -32.68 -34.28
CA LYS A 50 -16.54 -33.00 -35.43
C LYS A 50 -17.22 -31.72 -35.93
N LYS A 51 -17.29 -31.54 -37.25
CA LYS A 51 -18.04 -30.43 -37.88
C LYS A 51 -19.48 -30.85 -38.16
N ARG A 52 -20.46 -30.10 -37.66
CA ARG A 52 -21.89 -30.32 -37.96
C ARG A 52 -22.42 -29.18 -38.82
N LYS A 53 -23.16 -29.51 -39.87
CA LYS A 53 -23.85 -28.53 -40.71
C LYS A 53 -25.21 -28.20 -40.10
N LEU A 54 -25.47 -26.93 -39.84
CA LEU A 54 -26.76 -26.42 -39.39
C LEU A 54 -27.15 -25.29 -40.35
N GLY A 55 -28.17 -25.55 -41.18
CA GLY A 55 -28.53 -24.70 -42.31
C GLY A 55 -27.37 -24.57 -43.32
N TRP A 56 -27.03 -23.32 -43.68
CA TRP A 56 -25.94 -23.01 -44.62
C TRP A 56 -24.55 -22.90 -43.98
N HIS A 57 -24.42 -23.11 -42.66
CA HIS A 57 -23.19 -22.90 -41.90
C HIS A 57 -22.66 -24.22 -41.30
N ARG A 58 -21.33 -24.32 -41.14
CA ARG A 58 -20.65 -25.46 -40.50
C ARG A 58 -20.10 -25.01 -39.15
N TYR A 59 -20.45 -25.73 -38.09
CA TYR A 59 -20.03 -25.46 -36.71
C TYR A 59 -19.11 -26.57 -36.22
N TYR A 60 -18.11 -26.22 -35.41
CA TYR A 60 -17.30 -27.19 -34.67
C TYR A 60 -18.07 -27.63 -33.41
N CYS A 61 -18.24 -28.92 -33.21
CA CYS A 61 -18.90 -29.49 -32.04
C CYS A 61 -17.83 -29.90 -31.02
N LEU A 62 -17.69 -29.13 -29.95
CA LEU A 62 -16.75 -29.34 -28.86
C LEU A 62 -17.50 -29.87 -27.63
N THR A 63 -16.93 -30.85 -26.94
CA THR A 63 -17.44 -31.36 -25.66
C THR A 63 -16.43 -31.02 -24.58
N GLY A 64 -16.88 -30.67 -23.38
CA GLY A 64 -15.96 -30.30 -22.31
C GLY A 64 -16.59 -30.38 -20.94
N VAL A 65 -15.74 -30.23 -19.93
CA VAL A 65 -16.13 -30.21 -18.52
C VAL A 65 -15.68 -28.89 -17.92
N ILE A 66 -16.53 -28.30 -17.07
CA ILE A 66 -16.17 -27.13 -16.28
C ILE A 66 -15.75 -27.64 -14.90
N GLU A 67 -14.52 -27.34 -14.52
CA GLU A 67 -13.98 -27.67 -13.21
C GLU A 67 -13.96 -26.41 -12.35
N ALA A 68 -14.55 -26.49 -11.16
CA ALA A 68 -14.51 -25.42 -10.17
C ALA A 68 -13.47 -25.78 -9.10
N SER A 69 -12.47 -24.92 -8.93
CA SER A 69 -11.51 -25.00 -7.85
C SER A 69 -11.86 -23.98 -6.77
N TYR A 70 -12.07 -24.45 -5.55
CA TYR A 70 -12.52 -23.64 -4.42
C TYR A 70 -11.31 -23.15 -3.60
N GLY A 71 -11.03 -21.84 -3.69
CA GLY A 71 -10.08 -21.15 -2.82
C GLY A 71 -10.78 -20.43 -1.67
N SER A 72 -9.98 -19.85 -0.76
CA SER A 72 -10.48 -19.19 0.48
C SER A 72 -11.23 -17.87 0.25
N ALA A 73 -11.17 -17.29 -0.95
CA ALA A 73 -11.97 -16.11 -1.33
C ALA A 73 -12.41 -16.10 -2.81
N THR A 74 -11.96 -17.06 -3.62
CA THR A 74 -12.17 -17.08 -5.07
C THR A 74 -12.48 -18.49 -5.54
N ILE A 75 -13.56 -18.65 -6.31
CA ILE A 75 -13.85 -19.89 -7.04
C ILE A 75 -13.30 -19.72 -8.46
N THR A 76 -12.34 -20.55 -8.85
CA THR A 76 -11.75 -20.53 -10.19
C THR A 76 -12.45 -21.56 -11.06
N TYR A 77 -13.12 -21.11 -12.12
CA TYR A 77 -13.74 -22.00 -13.10
C TYR A 77 -12.81 -22.18 -14.30
N THR A 78 -12.48 -23.43 -14.57
CA THR A 78 -11.65 -23.83 -15.70
C THR A 78 -12.47 -24.69 -16.64
N VAL A 79 -12.55 -24.31 -17.92
CA VAL A 79 -13.17 -25.19 -18.93
C VAL A 79 -12.08 -26.05 -19.56
N LYS A 80 -12.28 -27.37 -19.53
CA LYS A 80 -11.48 -28.37 -20.23
C LYS A 80 -12.26 -28.83 -21.46
N LEU A 81 -11.75 -28.56 -22.66
CA LEU A 81 -12.39 -28.90 -23.94
C LEU A 81 -11.69 -30.08 -24.61
N GLY A 82 -12.45 -31.06 -25.10
CA GLY A 82 -11.97 -32.24 -25.83
C GLY A 82 -12.90 -32.66 -26.98
N GLY A 83 -12.34 -33.39 -27.96
CA GLY A 83 -13.12 -33.97 -29.07
C GLY A 83 -13.98 -35.15 -28.61
N SER A 84 -15.13 -35.38 -29.25
CA SER A 84 -16.11 -36.40 -28.85
C SER A 84 -15.52 -37.82 -28.81
N GLY A 85 -15.31 -38.36 -27.60
CA GLY A 85 -14.80 -39.71 -27.36
C GLY A 85 -14.21 -39.87 -25.97
N PHE A 86 -14.98 -39.61 -24.91
CA PHE A 86 -14.56 -39.82 -23.52
C PHE A 86 -15.16 -41.14 -23.01
N VAL A 87 -14.41 -42.24 -23.15
CA VAL A 87 -14.58 -43.48 -22.37
C VAL A 87 -13.18 -44.02 -22.04
N SER A 88 -12.95 -44.21 -20.74
CA SER A 88 -11.93 -45.00 -20.01
C SER A 88 -10.44 -44.92 -20.36
N GLU A 89 -9.66 -44.76 -19.29
CA GLU A 89 -8.34 -45.33 -18.97
C GLU A 89 -7.21 -45.35 -20.02
N ALA A 90 -6.05 -44.87 -19.54
CA ALA A 90 -4.71 -45.09 -20.09
C ALA A 90 -4.45 -44.59 -21.53
N SER A 91 -4.03 -43.32 -21.63
CA SER A 91 -2.88 -42.84 -22.45
C SER A 91 -3.02 -41.34 -22.77
N GLY A 92 -1.94 -40.58 -22.53
CA GLY A 92 -1.66 -39.24 -23.08
C GLY A 92 -2.82 -38.24 -23.16
N VAL A 93 -3.28 -37.69 -22.03
CA VAL A 93 -4.32 -36.67 -22.01
C VAL A 93 -3.71 -35.27 -22.09
N TRP A 94 -3.97 -34.55 -23.17
CA TRP A 94 -3.74 -33.10 -23.25
C TRP A 94 -4.90 -32.39 -22.56
N ILE A 95 -4.71 -32.00 -21.31
CA ILE A 95 -5.66 -31.17 -20.56
C ILE A 95 -5.27 -29.71 -20.81
N LEU A 96 -6.12 -28.95 -21.50
CA LEU A 96 -5.93 -27.50 -21.62
C LEU A 96 -6.96 -26.76 -20.76
N SER A 97 -6.44 -25.98 -19.82
CA SER A 97 -7.21 -25.17 -18.88
C SER A 97 -7.41 -23.77 -19.45
N VAL A 98 -8.66 -23.38 -19.76
CA VAL A 98 -8.98 -21.99 -20.11
C VAL A 98 -9.66 -21.32 -18.91
N PRO A 99 -9.07 -20.25 -18.33
CA PRO A 99 -9.69 -19.50 -17.23
C PRO A 99 -10.88 -18.69 -17.75
N LEU A 100 -12.02 -18.77 -17.06
CA LEU A 100 -13.23 -18.00 -17.36
C LEU A 100 -13.25 -16.69 -16.56
N LYS A 101 -13.66 -15.57 -17.18
CA LYS A 101 -13.86 -14.28 -16.47
C LYS A 101 -15.21 -14.29 -15.74
N ARG A 102 -15.22 -13.91 -14.46
CA ARG A 102 -16.41 -13.76 -13.61
C ARG A 102 -16.94 -12.33 -13.67
N VAL A 103 -18.25 -12.15 -13.86
CA VAL A 103 -18.92 -10.85 -13.72
C VAL A 103 -19.96 -10.95 -12.61
N HIS A 104 -19.70 -10.20 -11.52
CA HIS A 104 -20.51 -9.98 -10.31
C HIS A 104 -20.92 -11.21 -9.47
N MET A 105 -20.53 -11.19 -8.20
CA MET A 105 -21.09 -12.06 -7.16
C MET A 105 -21.59 -11.23 -5.98
N ALA A 106 -22.83 -11.48 -5.57
CA ALA A 106 -23.32 -11.15 -4.25
C ALA A 106 -22.68 -12.13 -3.23
N ALA A 107 -22.28 -11.61 -2.08
CA ALA A 107 -21.58 -12.34 -1.05
C ALA A 107 -22.45 -13.46 -0.45
N ASP A 108 -21.92 -14.68 -0.37
CA ASP A 108 -22.38 -15.65 0.63
C ASP A 108 -21.28 -16.61 1.09
N THR A 109 -21.39 -16.94 2.37
CA THR A 109 -20.57 -17.73 3.27
C THR A 109 -20.78 -19.23 3.10
N GLY A 110 -19.71 -20.02 2.95
CA GLY A 110 -19.78 -21.49 3.02
C GLY A 110 -18.46 -22.19 2.66
N GLU A 111 -17.63 -22.52 3.67
CA GLU A 111 -16.44 -23.37 3.52
C GLU A 111 -16.72 -24.76 4.13
N GLY A 112 -16.81 -25.80 3.30
CA GLY A 112 -16.99 -27.19 3.72
C GLY A 112 -15.73 -28.04 3.50
N GLY A 113 -14.83 -28.06 4.49
CA GLY A 113 -13.79 -29.10 4.63
C GLY A 113 -14.24 -30.21 5.61
N PRO A 114 -13.66 -31.42 5.55
CA PRO A 114 -14.03 -32.50 6.47
C PRO A 114 -13.71 -32.11 7.92
N PRO A 115 -14.55 -32.52 8.90
CA PRO A 115 -14.38 -32.15 10.30
C PRO A 115 -13.05 -32.67 10.88
N PRO A 116 -12.54 -32.08 11.98
CA PRO A 116 -11.20 -32.39 12.51
C PRO A 116 -11.11 -33.83 13.00
N SER A 117 -12.26 -34.40 13.40
CA SER A 117 -12.43 -35.80 13.76
C SER A 117 -12.15 -36.78 12.62
N THR A 118 -12.36 -36.38 11.36
CA THR A 118 -12.06 -37.19 10.16
C THR A 118 -10.58 -37.17 9.81
N LEU A 119 -9.88 -36.05 10.03
CA LEU A 119 -8.42 -35.98 9.86
C LEU A 119 -7.68 -36.67 11.01
N ALA A 120 -8.20 -36.55 12.24
CA ALA A 120 -7.74 -37.34 13.38
C ALA A 120 -7.94 -38.85 13.16
N ALA A 121 -9.02 -39.26 12.47
CA ALA A 121 -9.23 -40.64 12.05
C ALA A 121 -8.16 -41.14 11.08
N GLN A 122 -7.84 -40.35 10.05
CA GLN A 122 -6.76 -40.65 9.11
C GLN A 122 -5.40 -40.74 9.82
N LEU A 123 -5.17 -39.91 10.83
CA LEU A 123 -3.96 -39.97 11.65
C LEU A 123 -3.85 -41.31 12.40
N VAL A 124 -4.94 -41.76 13.04
CA VAL A 124 -4.97 -43.07 13.72
C VAL A 124 -4.69 -44.23 12.75
N GLU A 125 -5.25 -44.19 11.54
CA GLU A 125 -5.02 -45.20 10.49
C GLU A 125 -3.58 -45.17 9.95
N ASN A 126 -3.03 -43.98 9.67
CA ASN A 126 -1.67 -43.81 9.15
C ASN A 126 -0.59 -44.20 10.18
N ILE A 127 -0.80 -43.92 11.47
CA ILE A 127 0.12 -44.34 12.53
C ILE A 127 0.09 -45.84 12.74
N ALA A 128 -1.10 -46.46 12.67
CA ALA A 128 -1.23 -47.92 12.76
C ALA A 128 -0.46 -48.62 11.63
N ALA A 129 -0.46 -48.03 10.42
CA ALA A 129 0.27 -48.56 9.25
C ALA A 129 1.79 -48.31 9.28
N SER A 130 2.26 -47.23 9.92
CA SER A 130 3.66 -46.75 9.86
C SER A 130 4.58 -47.30 10.97
N SER A 131 4.11 -48.21 11.82
CA SER A 131 4.87 -48.69 12.99
C SER A 131 6.08 -49.60 12.65
N LYS A 132 7.19 -48.99 12.21
CA LYS A 132 8.56 -49.54 12.36
C LYS A 132 9.37 -48.59 13.27
N ALA A 133 9.55 -49.00 14.54
CA ALA A 133 10.06 -48.25 15.71
C ALA A 133 11.58 -47.89 15.65
N PRO A 134 12.20 -47.09 16.56
CA PRO A 134 12.27 -47.31 18.02
C PRO A 134 12.27 -46.07 18.98
N ARG A 135 11.57 -46.17 20.12
CA ARG A 135 11.91 -45.69 21.50
C ARG A 135 10.72 -46.05 22.42
N THR A 136 10.96 -46.73 23.55
CA THR A 136 9.91 -47.41 24.35
C THR A 136 8.94 -46.43 25.01
N ASP A 137 9.44 -45.31 25.55
CA ASP A 137 8.61 -44.35 26.29
C ASP A 137 7.83 -43.42 25.34
N GLU A 138 8.47 -42.97 24.26
CA GLU A 138 7.86 -42.16 23.18
C GLU A 138 6.65 -42.85 22.56
N ASN A 139 6.79 -44.15 22.26
CA ASN A 139 5.69 -44.94 21.73
C ASN A 139 4.58 -45.17 22.77
N SER A 140 4.89 -45.22 24.06
CA SER A 140 3.89 -45.44 25.10
C SER A 140 2.98 -44.23 25.30
N GLU A 141 3.55 -43.01 25.30
CA GLU A 141 2.79 -41.77 25.38
C GLU A 141 1.91 -41.58 24.15
N LEU A 142 2.48 -41.68 22.94
CA LEU A 142 1.73 -41.51 21.69
C LEU A 142 0.59 -42.53 21.58
N LYS A 143 0.82 -43.80 21.94
CA LYS A 143 -0.25 -44.81 21.99
C LYS A 143 -1.36 -44.43 22.97
N GLY A 144 -1.01 -43.93 24.15
CA GLY A 144 -1.97 -43.45 25.14
C GLY A 144 -2.82 -42.29 24.61
N LEU A 145 -2.18 -41.29 24.01
CA LEU A 145 -2.85 -40.12 23.43
C LEU A 145 -3.74 -40.51 22.24
N LEU A 146 -3.30 -41.42 21.37
CA LEU A 146 -4.11 -41.94 20.26
C LEU A 146 -5.34 -42.69 20.75
N ALA A 147 -5.25 -43.45 21.84
CA ALA A 147 -6.40 -44.11 22.44
C ALA A 147 -7.42 -43.08 22.99
N ILE A 148 -6.95 -41.95 23.52
CA ILE A 148 -7.83 -40.85 23.96
C ILE A 148 -8.49 -40.20 22.74
N ILE A 149 -7.73 -39.92 21.67
CA ILE A 149 -8.25 -39.36 20.41
C ILE A 149 -9.34 -40.26 19.83
N GLN A 150 -9.08 -41.58 19.76
CA GLN A 150 -10.04 -42.55 19.24
C GLN A 150 -11.32 -42.59 20.11
N ARG A 151 -11.18 -42.55 21.44
CA ARG A 151 -12.33 -42.50 22.35
C ARG A 151 -13.20 -41.25 22.15
N VAL A 152 -12.58 -40.09 21.97
CA VAL A 152 -13.30 -38.83 21.71
C VAL A 152 -13.94 -38.81 20.33
N LYS A 153 -13.28 -39.41 19.32
CA LYS A 153 -13.87 -39.62 17.99
C LYS A 153 -15.13 -40.49 18.07
N ASP A 154 -15.07 -41.60 18.81
CA ASP A 154 -16.19 -42.52 18.95
C ASP A 154 -17.33 -41.94 19.82
N LYS A 155 -17.00 -41.03 20.74
CA LYS A 155 -17.95 -40.35 21.64
C LYS A 155 -17.63 -38.85 21.75
N PRO A 156 -18.08 -38.03 20.77
CA PRO A 156 -17.79 -36.59 20.76
C PRO A 156 -18.33 -35.84 21.99
N ASP A 157 -19.41 -36.35 22.61
CA ASP A 157 -20.06 -35.78 23.81
C ASP A 157 -19.16 -35.78 25.07
N LEU A 158 -17.98 -36.39 24.99
CA LEU A 158 -16.97 -36.32 26.05
C LEU A 158 -16.39 -34.91 26.21
N LEU A 159 -16.41 -34.09 25.16
CA LEU A 159 -15.92 -32.70 25.19
C LEU A 159 -17.07 -31.74 25.55
N LYS A 160 -17.40 -31.69 26.85
CA LYS A 160 -18.56 -30.92 27.34
C LYS A 160 -18.29 -29.43 27.46
N SER A 161 -17.09 -29.05 27.89
CA SER A 161 -16.73 -27.64 28.07
C SER A 161 -15.86 -27.12 26.94
N SER A 162 -15.86 -25.78 26.78
CA SER A 162 -14.93 -25.10 25.86
C SER A 162 -13.46 -25.37 26.22
N ASN A 163 -13.16 -25.52 27.51
CA ASN A 163 -11.82 -25.87 27.98
C ASN A 163 -11.42 -27.31 27.59
N ASP A 164 -12.34 -28.27 27.68
CA ASP A 164 -12.08 -29.66 27.26
C ASP A 164 -11.77 -29.73 25.75
N ARG A 165 -12.51 -28.97 24.93
CA ARG A 165 -12.27 -28.86 23.48
C ARG A 165 -10.90 -28.25 23.19
N LEU A 166 -10.51 -27.23 23.95
CA LEU A 166 -9.21 -26.57 23.82
C LEU A 166 -8.06 -27.51 24.19
N GLU A 167 -8.14 -28.22 25.32
CA GLU A 167 -7.14 -29.22 25.72
C GLU A 167 -7.05 -30.35 24.69
N HIS A 168 -8.18 -30.82 24.16
CA HIS A 168 -8.22 -31.83 23.12
C HIS A 168 -7.58 -31.36 21.81
N ASN A 169 -7.89 -30.15 21.35
CA ASN A 169 -7.30 -29.59 20.13
C ASN A 169 -5.79 -29.33 20.29
N HIS A 170 -5.33 -28.91 21.46
CA HIS A 170 -3.90 -28.83 21.77
C HIS A 170 -3.22 -30.20 21.69
N MET A 171 -3.82 -31.24 22.28
CA MET A 171 -3.32 -32.61 22.19
C MET A 171 -3.28 -33.11 20.74
N LEU A 172 -4.32 -32.86 19.95
CA LEU A 172 -4.37 -33.25 18.54
C LEU A 172 -3.23 -32.61 17.75
N ILE A 173 -3.00 -31.30 17.91
CA ILE A 173 -1.89 -30.59 17.26
C ILE A 173 -0.55 -31.19 17.66
N TYR A 174 -0.34 -31.44 18.95
CA TYR A 174 0.90 -32.06 19.45
C TYR A 174 1.15 -33.44 18.84
N VAL A 175 0.16 -34.34 18.88
CA VAL A 175 0.30 -35.70 18.33
C VAL A 175 0.54 -35.63 16.82
N TYR A 176 -0.20 -34.78 16.10
CA TYR A 176 -0.05 -34.65 14.65
C TYR A 176 1.36 -34.17 14.28
N CYS A 177 1.88 -33.17 14.97
CA CYS A 177 3.21 -32.65 14.71
C CYS A 177 4.31 -33.68 15.05
N ARG A 178 4.18 -34.38 16.18
CA ARG A 178 5.12 -35.45 16.58
C ARG A 178 5.17 -36.60 15.57
N VAL A 179 4.02 -36.96 15.02
CA VAL A 179 3.89 -38.10 14.10
C VAL A 179 4.28 -37.75 12.67
N VAL A 180 3.91 -36.56 12.21
CA VAL A 180 4.10 -36.17 10.81
C VAL A 180 5.32 -35.28 10.69
N LEU A 181 5.28 -34.09 11.29
CA LEU A 181 6.30 -33.07 11.07
C LEU A 181 7.64 -33.48 11.66
N GLU A 182 7.72 -33.92 12.91
CA GLU A 182 9.00 -34.28 13.56
C GLU A 182 9.64 -35.56 12.97
N ASN A 183 8.87 -36.43 12.33
CA ASN A 183 9.39 -37.65 11.70
C ASN A 183 10.05 -37.41 10.34
N ILE A 184 9.92 -36.20 9.76
CA ILE A 184 10.60 -35.84 8.50
C ILE A 184 12.10 -35.65 8.80
N LYS A 185 12.91 -36.62 8.34
CA LYS A 185 14.37 -36.63 8.44
C LYS A 185 14.98 -35.88 7.25
N LEU A 186 15.24 -34.59 7.44
CA LEU A 186 15.80 -33.72 6.41
C LEU A 186 17.25 -34.07 6.03
N ASP A 187 17.96 -34.79 6.90
CA ASP A 187 19.31 -35.28 6.64
C ASP A 187 19.35 -36.54 5.75
N ASP A 188 18.19 -37.14 5.44
CA ASP A 188 18.11 -38.33 4.59
C ASP A 188 18.22 -37.95 3.10
N PRO A 189 19.28 -38.37 2.39
CA PRO A 189 19.43 -38.07 0.96
C PRO A 189 18.39 -38.78 0.07
N PHE A 190 17.73 -39.83 0.57
CA PHE A 190 16.74 -40.64 -0.15
C PHE A 190 15.30 -40.36 0.32
N LEU A 191 15.08 -39.22 0.98
CA LEU A 191 13.77 -38.81 1.45
C LEU A 191 12.73 -38.85 0.30
N ASP A 192 11.62 -39.55 0.52
CA ASP A 192 10.50 -39.57 -0.42
C ASP A 192 9.80 -38.20 -0.41
N ARG A 193 10.23 -37.34 -1.34
CA ARG A 193 9.76 -35.95 -1.46
C ARG A 193 8.26 -35.87 -1.73
N ALA A 194 7.70 -36.79 -2.51
CA ALA A 194 6.28 -36.79 -2.84
C ALA A 194 5.44 -37.13 -1.61
N ASN A 195 5.86 -38.12 -0.83
CA ASN A 195 5.22 -38.47 0.43
C ASN A 195 5.35 -37.34 1.46
N VAL A 196 6.55 -36.79 1.64
CA VAL A 196 6.79 -35.67 2.57
C VAL A 196 5.95 -34.46 2.21
N ARG A 197 5.86 -34.11 0.92
CA ARG A 197 4.99 -33.03 0.45
C ARG A 197 3.52 -33.31 0.80
N THR A 198 3.04 -34.50 0.48
CA THR A 198 1.64 -34.91 0.71
C THR A 198 1.28 -34.85 2.19
N GLU A 199 2.12 -35.44 3.05
CA GLU A 199 1.87 -35.48 4.50
C GLU A 199 2.05 -34.10 5.14
N SER A 200 3.04 -33.30 4.72
CA SER A 200 3.20 -31.92 5.21
C SER A 200 2.04 -31.02 4.79
N GLN A 201 1.51 -31.18 3.57
CA GLN A 201 0.33 -30.43 3.13
C GLN A 201 -0.91 -30.80 3.95
N LYS A 202 -1.11 -32.09 4.22
CA LYS A 202 -2.17 -32.57 5.13
C LYS A 202 -2.00 -31.98 6.52
N ALA A 203 -0.75 -31.93 7.03
CA ALA A 203 -0.43 -31.31 8.30
C ALA A 203 -0.80 -29.83 8.35
N ILE A 204 -0.37 -29.05 7.36
CA ILE A 204 -0.66 -27.61 7.27
C ILE A 204 -2.18 -27.38 7.21
N ASN A 205 -2.90 -28.15 6.40
CA ASN A 205 -4.35 -28.05 6.28
C ASN A 205 -5.07 -28.41 7.59
N PHE A 206 -4.61 -29.48 8.26
CA PHE A 206 -5.10 -29.88 9.58
C PHE A 206 -4.89 -28.78 10.62
N LEU A 207 -3.66 -28.26 10.74
CA LEU A 207 -3.32 -27.16 11.65
C LEU A 207 -4.19 -25.94 11.38
N ARG A 208 -4.32 -25.54 10.11
CA ARG A 208 -5.18 -24.41 9.71
C ARG A 208 -6.61 -24.61 10.17
N PHE A 209 -7.18 -25.79 9.95
CA PHE A 209 -8.56 -26.10 10.31
C PHE A 209 -8.78 -26.15 11.83
N THR A 210 -7.92 -26.85 12.58
CA THR A 210 -8.03 -26.95 14.04
C THR A 210 -7.82 -25.60 14.74
N ILE A 211 -6.85 -24.81 14.27
CA ILE A 211 -6.60 -23.47 14.81
C ILE A 211 -7.76 -22.51 14.46
N LYS A 212 -8.38 -22.65 13.28
CA LYS A 212 -9.58 -21.88 12.91
C LYS A 212 -10.74 -22.16 13.88
N GLU A 213 -10.96 -23.42 14.22
CA GLU A 213 -12.03 -23.83 15.14
C GLU A 213 -11.76 -23.36 16.58
N THR A 214 -10.50 -23.40 17.03
CA THR A 214 -10.13 -22.99 18.40
C THR A 214 -8.89 -22.09 18.39
N PRO A 215 -9.03 -20.79 18.07
CA PRO A 215 -7.87 -19.88 17.93
C PRO A 215 -7.05 -19.73 19.22
N SER A 216 -7.71 -19.77 20.38
CA SER A 216 -7.07 -19.67 21.70
C SER A 216 -6.10 -20.83 21.99
N VAL A 217 -6.15 -21.93 21.23
CA VAL A 217 -5.21 -23.04 21.35
C VAL A 217 -3.74 -22.59 21.18
N LEU A 218 -3.50 -21.54 20.37
CA LEU A 218 -2.18 -20.96 20.16
C LEU A 218 -1.55 -20.43 21.45
N LEU A 219 -2.37 -19.89 22.36
CA LEU A 219 -1.94 -19.32 23.64
C LEU A 219 -1.78 -20.35 24.75
N HIS A 220 -2.32 -21.56 24.54
CA HIS A 220 -2.41 -22.55 25.60
C HIS A 220 -1.03 -23.08 26.01
N LYS A 221 -0.89 -23.35 27.32
CA LYS A 221 0.33 -23.85 27.98
C LYS A 221 0.09 -25.25 28.55
N ASN A 222 1.12 -26.09 28.59
CA ASN A 222 1.09 -27.45 29.13
C ASN A 222 1.43 -27.46 30.62
N GLU A 223 0.69 -26.69 31.41
CA GLU A 223 0.96 -26.42 32.83
C GLU A 223 1.24 -27.69 33.64
N ASN A 224 0.50 -28.77 33.34
CA ASN A 224 0.58 -30.04 34.06
C ASN A 224 1.66 -31.00 33.53
N ARG A 225 2.46 -30.61 32.53
CA ARG A 225 3.46 -31.48 31.85
C ARG A 225 2.87 -32.82 31.38
N ARG A 226 1.59 -32.82 30.98
CA ARG A 226 0.88 -34.02 30.52
C ARG A 226 1.43 -34.54 29.19
N LEU A 227 1.97 -33.64 28.39
CA LEU A 227 2.66 -33.93 27.15
C LEU A 227 4.18 -33.92 27.41
N LEU A 228 4.84 -35.08 27.31
CA LEU A 228 6.23 -35.30 27.71
C LEU A 228 7.22 -34.47 26.89
N PHE A 229 6.96 -34.30 25.59
CA PHE A 229 7.88 -33.66 24.65
C PHE A 229 7.55 -32.19 24.36
N ARG A 230 6.67 -31.59 25.16
CA ARG A 230 6.22 -30.20 25.02
C ARG A 230 6.51 -29.43 26.30
N GLY A 231 7.08 -28.24 26.17
CA GLY A 231 7.53 -27.44 27.32
C GLY A 231 6.39 -26.68 28.01
N GLN A 232 6.66 -25.49 28.54
CA GLN A 232 5.67 -24.63 29.23
C GLN A 232 5.29 -23.37 28.43
N GLU A 233 5.97 -23.15 27.32
CA GLU A 233 5.73 -22.07 26.37
C GLU A 233 4.31 -22.11 25.79
N PRO A 234 3.79 -21.00 25.25
CA PRO A 234 2.58 -21.02 24.42
C PRO A 234 2.76 -21.95 23.21
N LEU A 235 1.69 -22.63 22.79
CA LEU A 235 1.74 -23.59 21.67
C LEU A 235 2.35 -23.01 20.39
N TRP A 236 2.07 -21.75 20.05
CA TRP A 236 2.59 -21.13 18.84
C TRP A 236 4.14 -21.06 18.83
N VAL A 237 4.78 -20.85 19.99
CA VAL A 237 6.25 -20.79 20.11
C VAL A 237 6.88 -22.16 19.86
N TRP A 238 6.21 -23.23 20.30
CA TRP A 238 6.64 -24.61 20.08
C TRP A 238 6.37 -25.10 18.64
N LEU A 239 5.25 -24.67 18.05
CA LEU A 239 4.79 -25.11 16.74
C LEU A 239 5.62 -24.53 15.58
N LEU A 240 5.96 -23.23 15.63
CA LEU A 240 6.61 -22.55 14.52
C LEU A 240 7.96 -23.17 14.09
N PRO A 241 8.90 -23.50 15.00
CA PRO A 241 10.17 -24.14 14.62
C PRO A 241 10.02 -25.42 13.80
N GLN A 242 8.96 -26.20 14.07
CA GLN A 242 8.72 -27.48 13.40
C GLN A 242 8.29 -27.32 11.95
N LEU A 243 7.64 -26.20 11.62
CA LEU A 243 7.24 -25.83 10.27
C LEU A 243 8.35 -25.05 9.57
N LEU A 244 8.96 -24.08 10.26
CA LEU A 244 9.95 -23.18 9.68
C LEU A 244 11.25 -23.90 9.32
N ARG A 245 11.61 -25.01 9.98
CA ARG A 245 12.73 -25.86 9.55
C ARG A 245 12.56 -26.46 8.15
N LEU A 246 11.32 -26.57 7.66
CA LEU A 246 11.01 -27.07 6.31
C LEU A 246 11.08 -25.93 5.27
N LEU A 247 10.91 -24.67 5.71
CA LEU A 247 10.88 -23.51 4.84
C LEU A 247 12.29 -23.20 4.31
N GLY A 248 12.42 -23.10 2.98
CA GLY A 248 13.71 -22.91 2.31
C GLY A 248 14.60 -24.16 2.25
N HIS A 249 14.19 -25.29 2.82
CA HIS A 249 15.01 -26.51 2.75
C HIS A 249 14.97 -27.09 1.31
N PRO A 250 16.11 -27.50 0.71
CA PRO A 250 16.16 -27.93 -0.70
C PRO A 250 15.25 -29.12 -1.04
N GLN A 251 14.97 -29.98 -0.08
CA GLN A 251 14.07 -31.13 -0.26
C GLN A 251 12.57 -30.76 -0.12
N CYS A 252 12.27 -29.52 0.28
CA CYS A 252 10.93 -29.07 0.67
C CYS A 252 10.49 -27.79 -0.07
N PHE A 253 11.18 -27.35 -1.13
CA PHE A 253 10.82 -26.13 -1.87
C PHE A 253 9.35 -26.07 -2.34
N GLU A 254 8.76 -27.21 -2.68
CA GLU A 254 7.35 -27.28 -3.10
C GLU A 254 6.35 -26.94 -1.98
N LEU A 255 6.81 -26.85 -0.72
CA LEU A 255 6.01 -26.49 0.45
C LEU A 255 6.09 -25.00 0.81
N GLU A 256 6.97 -24.21 0.19
CA GLU A 256 7.21 -22.80 0.54
C GLU A 256 5.91 -22.00 0.54
N SER A 257 5.14 -22.04 -0.56
CA SER A 257 3.88 -21.31 -0.68
C SER A 257 2.82 -21.74 0.35
N SER A 258 2.78 -23.03 0.69
CA SER A 258 1.85 -23.56 1.69
C SER A 258 2.21 -23.12 3.11
N ILE A 259 3.50 -23.12 3.45
CA ILE A 259 3.99 -22.67 4.76
C ILE A 259 3.81 -21.16 4.88
N GLU A 260 4.17 -20.38 3.85
CA GLU A 260 3.95 -18.94 3.81
C GLU A 260 2.47 -18.59 3.97
N GLY A 261 1.59 -19.23 3.20
CA GLY A 261 0.15 -19.03 3.31
C GLY A 261 -0.40 -19.38 4.69
N PHE A 262 0.19 -20.37 5.37
CA PHE A 262 -0.17 -20.71 6.75
C PHE A 262 0.31 -19.65 7.76
N LEU A 263 1.52 -19.13 7.61
CA LEU A 263 2.04 -18.04 8.47
C LEU A 263 1.24 -16.75 8.29
N GLN A 264 0.94 -16.39 7.04
CA GLN A 264 0.06 -15.27 6.69
C GLN A 264 -1.33 -15.44 7.29
N TYR A 265 -1.87 -16.67 7.24
CA TYR A 265 -3.13 -17.01 7.90
C TYR A 265 -3.06 -16.83 9.43
N ILE A 266 -1.97 -17.24 10.10
CA ILE A 266 -1.79 -17.00 11.54
C ILE A 266 -1.78 -15.50 11.84
N LEU A 267 -1.04 -14.70 11.06
CA LEU A 267 -1.01 -13.24 11.23
C LEU A 267 -2.41 -12.63 11.11
N LEU A 268 -3.18 -13.06 10.11
CA LEU A 268 -4.56 -12.61 9.90
C LEU A 268 -5.49 -13.05 11.05
N LEU A 269 -5.37 -14.29 11.51
CA LEU A 269 -6.16 -14.82 12.62
C LEU A 269 -5.89 -14.05 13.91
N VAL A 270 -4.63 -13.74 14.18
CA VAL A 270 -4.20 -12.91 15.32
C VAL A 270 -4.80 -11.52 15.21
N ALA A 271 -4.78 -10.89 14.03
CA ALA A 271 -5.39 -9.57 13.82
C ALA A 271 -6.92 -9.59 14.02
N ARG A 272 -7.61 -10.65 13.57
CA ARG A 272 -9.08 -10.78 13.67
C ARG A 272 -9.61 -11.18 15.05
N THR A 273 -8.80 -11.86 15.86
CA THR A 273 -9.27 -12.47 17.11
C THR A 273 -8.80 -11.66 18.31
N GLY A 274 -9.72 -10.94 18.99
CA GLY A 274 -9.39 -10.07 20.12
C GLY A 274 -8.58 -10.74 21.25
N ALA A 275 -8.86 -12.01 21.54
CA ALA A 275 -8.11 -12.78 22.54
C ALA A 275 -6.62 -12.97 22.17
N LEU A 276 -6.28 -12.92 20.88
CA LEU A 276 -4.94 -13.12 20.35
C LEU A 276 -4.18 -11.80 20.13
N TRP A 277 -4.78 -10.62 20.27
CA TRP A 277 -4.10 -9.35 20.02
C TRP A 277 -2.81 -9.16 20.82
N LYS A 278 -2.74 -9.71 22.04
CA LYS A 278 -1.53 -9.70 22.87
C LYS A 278 -0.36 -10.48 22.26
N VAL A 279 -0.63 -11.40 21.34
CA VAL A 279 0.38 -12.19 20.63
C VAL A 279 1.00 -11.41 19.48
N ALA A 280 0.28 -10.45 18.89
CA ALA A 280 0.71 -9.75 17.69
C ALA A 280 2.12 -9.12 17.80
N PRO A 281 2.48 -8.41 18.89
CA PRO A 281 3.84 -7.90 19.05
C PRO A 281 4.90 -8.99 19.18
N SER A 282 4.59 -10.09 19.89
CA SER A 282 5.52 -11.20 20.10
C SER A 282 5.77 -12.00 18.82
N LEU A 283 4.72 -12.22 18.03
CA LEU A 283 4.81 -12.90 16.74
C LEU A 283 5.55 -12.04 15.71
N GLY A 284 5.26 -10.73 15.68
CA GLY A 284 6.02 -9.76 14.88
C GLY A 284 7.51 -9.77 15.26
N LEU A 285 7.83 -9.71 16.56
CA LEU A 285 9.20 -9.80 17.07
C LEU A 285 9.89 -11.11 16.66
N TYR A 286 9.22 -12.26 16.79
CA TYR A 286 9.77 -13.56 16.43
C TYR A 286 10.22 -13.58 14.96
N LEU A 287 9.32 -13.19 14.04
CA LEU A 287 9.59 -13.21 12.60
C LEU A 287 10.65 -12.17 12.22
N ARG A 288 10.54 -10.95 12.78
CA ARG A 288 11.49 -9.86 12.59
C ARG A 288 12.90 -10.23 13.02
N ALA A 289 13.05 -10.72 14.26
CA ALA A 289 14.35 -11.11 14.80
C ALA A 289 14.97 -12.29 14.04
N SER A 290 14.15 -13.23 13.57
CA SER A 290 14.63 -14.34 12.73
C SER A 290 15.16 -13.85 11.39
N LEU A 291 14.45 -12.93 10.72
CA LEU A 291 14.91 -12.34 9.46
C LEU A 291 16.17 -11.48 9.66
N THR A 292 16.22 -10.64 10.69
CA THR A 292 17.44 -9.85 11.01
C THR A 292 18.64 -10.76 11.26
N SER A 293 18.50 -11.78 12.11
CA SER A 293 19.60 -12.69 12.43
C SER A 293 20.09 -13.48 11.21
N LEU A 294 19.18 -13.82 10.29
CA LEU A 294 19.53 -14.44 9.01
C LEU A 294 20.35 -13.48 8.13
N LEU A 295 19.86 -12.25 7.94
CA LEU A 295 20.51 -11.27 7.09
C LEU A 295 21.89 -10.90 7.64
N ASP A 296 21.99 -10.60 8.93
CA ASP A 296 23.27 -10.29 9.60
C ASP A 296 24.28 -11.42 9.43
N HIS A 297 23.83 -12.67 9.60
CA HIS A 297 24.69 -13.84 9.44
C HIS A 297 25.16 -14.02 8.00
N LEU A 298 24.26 -13.91 7.02
CA LEU A 298 24.59 -14.03 5.59
C LEU A 298 25.44 -12.86 5.07
N GLN A 299 25.39 -11.71 5.73
CA GLN A 299 26.27 -10.57 5.48
C GLN A 299 27.63 -10.68 6.18
N SER A 300 27.83 -11.63 7.10
CA SER A 300 29.08 -11.75 7.85
C SER A 300 30.29 -11.89 6.91
N PRO A 301 31.34 -11.06 7.08
CA PRO A 301 32.55 -11.15 6.24
C PRO A 301 33.32 -12.46 6.44
N SER A 302 33.02 -13.24 7.50
CA SER A 302 33.62 -14.56 7.73
C SER A 302 33.18 -15.62 6.73
N LEU A 303 32.03 -15.43 6.06
CA LEU A 303 31.49 -16.37 5.08
C LEU A 303 31.93 -15.96 3.67
N VAL A 304 32.86 -16.71 3.06
CA VAL A 304 33.37 -16.38 1.72
C VAL A 304 32.52 -17.09 0.66
N PRO A 305 31.97 -16.37 -0.35
CA PRO A 305 31.23 -17.00 -1.45
C PRO A 305 32.06 -18.06 -2.19
N SER A 306 31.47 -19.23 -2.42
CA SER A 306 32.09 -20.33 -3.17
C SER A 306 31.08 -20.93 -4.15
N HIS A 307 31.57 -21.65 -5.17
CA HIS A 307 30.69 -22.33 -6.14
C HIS A 307 29.87 -23.49 -5.52
N ALA A 308 30.25 -23.98 -4.35
CA ALA A 308 29.49 -24.98 -3.59
C ALA A 308 28.69 -24.30 -2.48
N ASP A 309 27.48 -24.81 -2.22
CA ASP A 309 26.63 -24.33 -1.14
C ASP A 309 27.33 -24.54 0.21
N LEU A 310 27.72 -23.44 0.85
CA LEU A 310 28.47 -23.49 2.10
C LEU A 310 27.57 -23.97 3.23
N ARG A 311 28.14 -24.85 4.04
CA ARG A 311 27.51 -25.21 5.32
C ARG A 311 27.61 -24.04 6.28
N THR A 312 26.51 -23.81 6.97
CA THR A 312 26.38 -22.83 8.04
C THR A 312 25.71 -23.48 9.23
N ASP A 313 25.89 -22.90 10.41
CA ASP A 313 25.22 -23.32 11.63
C ASP A 313 24.62 -22.09 12.29
N LEU A 314 23.35 -21.81 11.93
CA LEU A 314 22.57 -20.71 12.50
C LEU A 314 21.29 -21.26 13.10
N GLU A 315 21.08 -21.02 14.38
CA GLU A 315 19.87 -21.41 15.11
C GLU A 315 18.85 -20.27 15.12
N LEU A 316 17.61 -20.58 14.75
CA LEU A 316 16.50 -19.63 14.69
C LEU A 316 15.30 -20.11 15.50
N PRO A 317 14.53 -19.20 16.12
CA PRO A 317 14.77 -17.76 16.24
C PRO A 317 15.97 -17.51 17.17
N PRO A 318 16.58 -16.31 17.13
CA PRO A 318 17.69 -15.99 18.03
C PRO A 318 17.24 -15.99 19.50
N ILE A 319 18.12 -16.45 20.40
CA ILE A 319 17.81 -16.68 21.83
C ILE A 319 17.22 -15.44 22.50
N PHE A 320 17.75 -14.24 22.21
CA PHE A 320 17.25 -13.00 22.81
C PHE A 320 15.76 -12.75 22.50
N ALA A 321 15.28 -13.19 21.33
CA ALA A 321 13.88 -13.04 20.95
C ALA A 321 13.02 -13.99 21.78
N LEU A 322 13.47 -15.24 21.99
CA LEU A 322 12.80 -16.19 22.87
C LEU A 322 12.74 -15.69 24.30
N ASP A 323 13.84 -15.16 24.83
CA ASP A 323 13.91 -14.60 26.19
C ASP A 323 12.93 -13.43 26.38
N GLN A 324 12.79 -12.58 25.36
CA GLN A 324 11.86 -11.46 25.38
C GLN A 324 10.39 -11.91 25.28
N ILE A 325 10.10 -12.98 24.53
CA ILE A 325 8.75 -13.52 24.34
C ILE A 325 8.30 -14.32 25.57
N LEU A 326 9.19 -15.12 26.16
CA LEU A 326 8.87 -16.07 27.23
C LEU A 326 9.10 -15.49 28.64
N GLY A 327 9.95 -14.46 28.76
CA GLY A 327 10.34 -13.86 30.04
C GLY A 327 11.50 -14.59 30.71
N LYS A 328 12.21 -13.89 31.62
CA LYS A 328 13.47 -14.35 32.25
C LYS A 328 13.31 -15.51 33.26
N ASP A 329 12.09 -15.82 33.69
CA ASP A 329 11.83 -16.82 34.75
C ASP A 329 11.70 -18.26 34.25
N GLY A 330 11.76 -18.47 32.93
CA GLY A 330 11.59 -19.78 32.33
C GLY A 330 12.89 -20.58 32.28
N GLN A 331 13.00 -21.64 33.09
CA GLN A 331 13.93 -22.75 32.82
C GLN A 331 13.48 -23.48 31.54
N HIS A 332 13.70 -22.88 30.38
CA HIS A 332 13.38 -23.46 29.08
C HIS A 332 14.58 -24.26 28.58
N THR A 333 14.35 -25.51 28.17
CA THR A 333 15.35 -26.25 27.39
C THR A 333 15.26 -25.79 25.93
N PRO A 334 16.24 -25.02 25.42
CA PRO A 334 16.14 -24.36 24.10
C PRO A 334 16.08 -25.34 22.92
N LYS A 335 16.52 -26.60 23.09
CA LYS A 335 16.69 -27.60 22.03
C LYS A 335 15.46 -27.93 21.15
N ARG A 336 14.26 -27.46 21.50
CA ARG A 336 13.02 -27.69 20.72
C ARG A 336 12.27 -26.42 20.36
N LEU A 337 12.78 -25.26 20.76
CA LEU A 337 12.19 -23.95 20.46
C LEU A 337 12.97 -23.22 19.36
N SER A 338 14.09 -23.80 18.93
CA SER A 338 14.88 -23.36 17.79
C SER A 338 15.01 -24.47 16.75
N TYR A 339 15.40 -24.07 15.54
CA TYR A 339 15.77 -24.96 14.45
C TYR A 339 17.03 -24.43 13.75
N PRO A 340 17.92 -25.33 13.30
CA PRO A 340 19.11 -24.95 12.57
C PRO A 340 18.83 -24.67 11.09
N VAL A 341 19.59 -23.74 10.54
CA VAL A 341 19.75 -23.48 9.11
C VAL A 341 21.14 -23.96 8.71
N TYR A 342 21.19 -24.96 7.82
CA TYR A 342 22.41 -25.70 7.53
C TYR A 342 23.17 -25.23 6.30
N THR A 343 22.51 -24.51 5.39
CA THR A 343 23.13 -24.04 4.15
C THR A 343 22.78 -22.59 3.84
N ILE A 344 23.64 -21.94 3.06
CA ILE A 344 23.42 -20.57 2.61
C ILE A 344 22.18 -20.50 1.70
N SER A 345 22.02 -21.45 0.79
CA SER A 345 20.83 -21.52 -0.07
C SER A 345 19.54 -21.57 0.76
N GLN A 346 19.50 -22.41 1.79
CA GLN A 346 18.37 -22.49 2.70
C GLN A 346 18.11 -21.14 3.39
N GLY A 347 19.17 -20.48 3.85
CA GLY A 347 19.09 -19.15 4.47
C GLY A 347 18.50 -18.09 3.53
N LEU A 348 18.89 -18.07 2.25
CA LEU A 348 18.39 -17.13 1.24
C LEU A 348 16.88 -17.32 0.98
N HIS A 349 16.46 -18.56 0.77
CA HIS A 349 15.06 -18.89 0.55
C HIS A 349 14.22 -18.55 1.78
N LEU A 350 14.68 -18.94 2.97
CA LEU A 350 14.01 -18.62 4.23
C LEU A 350 13.89 -17.10 4.45
N ALA A 351 14.95 -16.33 4.21
CA ALA A 351 14.93 -14.88 4.32
C ALA A 351 13.90 -14.26 3.36
N SER A 352 13.86 -14.72 2.11
CA SER A 352 12.91 -14.26 1.09
C SER A 352 11.46 -14.60 1.44
N SER A 353 11.20 -15.78 1.99
CA SER A 353 9.88 -16.19 2.46
C SER A 353 9.43 -15.39 3.68
N LEU A 354 10.30 -15.20 4.69
CA LEU A 354 9.99 -14.40 5.87
C LEU A 354 9.71 -12.94 5.51
N ALA A 355 10.49 -12.37 4.58
CA ALA A 355 10.28 -11.04 4.03
C ALA A 355 8.87 -10.87 3.41
N ARG A 356 8.39 -11.87 2.64
CA ARG A 356 7.04 -11.88 2.06
C ARG A 356 5.95 -12.07 3.12
N VAL A 357 6.16 -12.93 4.10
CA VAL A 357 5.22 -13.14 5.22
C VAL A 357 5.06 -11.86 6.04
N LEU A 358 6.16 -11.15 6.34
CA LEU A 358 6.16 -9.91 7.11
C LEU A 358 5.52 -8.72 6.36
N ALA A 359 5.53 -8.73 5.04
CA ALA A 359 4.82 -7.72 4.23
C ALA A 359 3.31 -7.94 4.16
N HIS A 360 2.83 -9.17 4.42
CA HIS A 360 1.42 -9.51 4.24
C HIS A 360 0.45 -8.61 5.02
N PRO A 361 0.69 -8.22 6.29
CA PRO A 361 -0.19 -7.30 7.01
C PRO A 361 -0.32 -5.91 6.35
N ILE A 362 0.65 -5.50 5.55
CA ILE A 362 0.69 -4.19 4.88
C ILE A 362 0.01 -4.26 3.51
N ILE A 363 0.26 -5.35 2.78
CA ILE A 363 -0.22 -5.51 1.40
C ILE A 363 -1.68 -5.99 1.38
N SER A 364 -2.08 -6.82 2.35
CA SER A 364 -3.40 -7.46 2.37
C SER A 364 -4.53 -6.42 2.43
N PRO A 365 -5.58 -6.56 1.61
CA PRO A 365 -6.76 -5.68 1.64
C PRO A 365 -7.66 -5.92 2.86
N ASP A 366 -7.30 -6.86 3.74
CA ASP A 366 -8.12 -7.23 4.89
C ASP A 366 -8.10 -6.16 5.99
N SER A 367 -9.26 -5.58 6.29
CA SER A 367 -9.40 -4.51 7.28
C SER A 367 -9.04 -4.93 8.71
N ALA A 368 -8.89 -6.23 8.99
CA ALA A 368 -8.42 -6.69 10.29
C ALA A 368 -7.02 -6.18 10.62
N PHE A 369 -6.14 -6.04 9.62
CA PHE A 369 -4.78 -5.56 9.83
C PHE A 369 -4.71 -4.07 10.19
N SER A 370 -5.67 -3.26 9.73
CA SER A 370 -5.78 -1.84 10.09
C SER A 370 -5.92 -1.63 11.60
N ASN A 371 -6.47 -2.61 12.32
CA ASN A 371 -6.60 -2.58 13.78
C ASN A 371 -5.37 -3.13 14.52
N SER A 372 -4.41 -3.72 13.82
CA SER A 372 -3.23 -4.37 14.39
C SER A 372 -1.97 -3.50 14.23
N VAL A 373 -1.93 -2.40 14.98
CA VAL A 373 -0.82 -1.42 14.94
C VAL A 373 0.55 -2.09 15.09
N SER A 374 0.70 -3.04 16.02
CA SER A 374 1.96 -3.75 16.26
C SER A 374 2.48 -4.56 15.06
N LEU A 375 1.61 -5.03 14.17
CA LEU A 375 2.04 -5.74 12.95
C LEU A 375 2.45 -4.74 11.87
N LEU A 376 1.71 -3.64 11.73
CA LEU A 376 1.98 -2.58 10.75
C LEU A 376 3.26 -1.79 11.07
N GLU A 377 3.61 -1.65 12.36
CA GLU A 377 4.85 -0.99 12.82
C GLU A 377 6.12 -1.64 12.26
N ASN A 378 6.07 -2.88 11.78
CA ASN A 378 7.22 -3.54 11.14
C ASN A 378 7.55 -2.95 9.77
N GLY A 379 6.64 -2.21 9.12
CA GLY A 379 6.80 -1.73 7.74
C GLY A 379 8.09 -0.95 7.48
N PRO A 380 8.38 0.15 8.19
CA PRO A 380 9.59 0.94 7.94
C PRO A 380 10.91 0.17 8.14
N TRP A 381 10.92 -0.81 9.05
CA TRP A 381 12.07 -1.71 9.26
C TRP A 381 12.15 -2.75 8.14
N LEU A 382 11.02 -3.26 7.66
CA LEU A 382 10.97 -4.26 6.60
C LEU A 382 11.56 -3.74 5.29
N ILE A 383 11.36 -2.46 4.97
CA ILE A 383 11.98 -1.82 3.80
C ILE A 383 13.51 -1.78 3.92
N ASP A 384 14.04 -1.50 5.12
CA ASP A 384 15.48 -1.57 5.35
C ASP A 384 15.98 -3.03 5.19
N ALA A 385 15.24 -4.00 5.74
CA ALA A 385 15.55 -5.42 5.59
C ALA A 385 15.48 -5.92 4.14
N TYR A 386 14.66 -5.33 3.26
CA TYR A 386 14.64 -5.65 1.83
C TYR A 386 15.89 -5.16 1.12
N LEU A 387 16.41 -4.00 1.52
CA LEU A 387 17.71 -3.54 1.04
C LEU A 387 18.80 -4.53 1.45
N ASP A 388 18.83 -4.95 2.71
CA ASP A 388 19.78 -5.94 3.21
C ASP A 388 19.65 -7.30 2.51
N LEU A 389 18.42 -7.74 2.27
CA LEU A 389 18.12 -8.96 1.52
C LEU A 389 18.66 -8.87 0.08
N ARG A 390 18.49 -7.74 -0.60
CA ARG A 390 19.06 -7.56 -1.95
C ARG A 390 20.58 -7.62 -1.94
N HIS A 391 21.24 -7.01 -0.94
CA HIS A 391 22.69 -7.10 -0.79
C HIS A 391 23.16 -8.54 -0.58
N VAL A 392 22.42 -9.32 0.23
CA VAL A 392 22.69 -10.73 0.47
C VAL A 392 22.48 -11.57 -0.79
N GLN A 393 21.38 -11.38 -1.51
CA GLN A 393 21.10 -12.05 -2.79
C GLN A 393 22.22 -11.84 -3.80
N LYS A 394 22.63 -10.58 -4.01
CA LYS A 394 23.76 -10.23 -4.89
C LYS A 394 25.07 -10.92 -4.54
N ARG A 395 25.32 -11.12 -3.25
CA ARG A 395 26.56 -11.72 -2.75
C ARG A 395 26.62 -13.23 -3.03
N TRP A 396 25.49 -13.91 -2.98
CA TRP A 396 25.43 -15.37 -2.92
C TRP A 396 24.80 -16.03 -4.15
N GLU A 397 23.90 -15.35 -4.85
CA GLU A 397 23.26 -15.88 -6.06
C GLU A 397 24.17 -15.71 -7.28
N LEU A 398 24.03 -16.62 -8.24
CA LEU A 398 24.68 -16.48 -9.54
C LEU A 398 24.10 -15.25 -10.26
N PRO A 399 24.90 -14.49 -11.04
CA PRO A 399 24.41 -13.34 -11.79
C PRO A 399 23.21 -13.66 -12.70
N SER A 400 23.13 -14.89 -13.23
CA SER A 400 22.00 -15.34 -14.06
C SER A 400 20.71 -15.65 -13.27
N GLN A 401 20.78 -15.79 -11.95
CA GLN A 401 19.66 -16.08 -11.07
C GLN A 401 19.23 -14.86 -10.26
N SER A 402 20.16 -13.93 -10.01
CA SER A 402 19.90 -12.78 -9.15
C SER A 402 19.14 -11.68 -9.89
N THR A 403 17.85 -11.53 -9.58
CA THR A 403 16.98 -10.49 -10.13
C THR A 403 16.36 -9.63 -9.03
N PRO A 404 16.34 -8.28 -9.17
CA PRO A 404 15.65 -7.41 -8.22
C PRO A 404 14.12 -7.42 -8.40
N LEU A 405 13.59 -8.01 -9.49
CA LEU A 405 12.16 -7.93 -9.85
C LEU A 405 11.19 -8.34 -8.72
N PRO A 406 11.39 -9.47 -8.01
CA PRO A 406 10.46 -9.85 -6.94
C PRO A 406 10.39 -8.81 -5.81
N LEU A 407 11.51 -8.14 -5.51
CA LEU A 407 11.54 -7.07 -4.51
C LEU A 407 10.93 -5.77 -5.04
N VAL A 408 11.08 -5.48 -6.34
CA VAL A 408 10.40 -4.36 -7.01
C VAL A 408 8.89 -4.53 -6.92
N GLU A 409 8.37 -5.70 -7.29
CA GLU A 409 6.94 -6.02 -7.23
C GLU A 409 6.39 -5.92 -5.80
N LEU A 410 7.09 -6.51 -4.83
CA LEU A 410 6.68 -6.48 -3.43
C LEU A 410 6.71 -5.06 -2.84
N THR A 411 7.69 -4.24 -3.22
CA THR A 411 7.78 -2.83 -2.80
C THR A 411 6.66 -2.00 -3.42
N MET A 412 6.31 -2.26 -4.69
CA MET A 412 5.18 -1.63 -5.38
C MET A 412 3.85 -1.99 -4.71
N ASP A 413 3.65 -3.24 -4.34
CA ASP A 413 2.46 -3.68 -3.61
C ASP A 413 2.33 -2.95 -2.26
N ILE A 414 3.44 -2.77 -1.53
CA ILE A 414 3.45 -1.99 -0.28
C ILE A 414 3.06 -0.53 -0.54
N ILE A 415 3.59 0.11 -1.59
CA ILE A 415 3.26 1.49 -1.94
C ILE A 415 1.77 1.61 -2.27
N ASN A 416 1.26 0.74 -3.15
CA ASN A 416 -0.13 0.74 -3.59
C ASN A 416 -1.11 0.55 -2.43
N SER A 417 -0.86 -0.44 -1.56
CA SER A 417 -1.70 -0.68 -0.38
C SER A 417 -1.59 0.43 0.66
N SER A 418 -0.41 1.05 0.81
CA SER A 418 -0.23 2.19 1.72
C SER A 418 -0.96 3.45 1.24
N ILE A 419 -1.03 3.67 -0.08
CA ILE A 419 -1.79 4.78 -0.68
C ILE A 419 -3.30 4.56 -0.53
N ALA A 420 -3.76 3.31 -0.64
CA ALA A 420 -5.17 2.95 -0.50
C ALA A 420 -5.67 2.95 0.96
N SER A 421 -4.77 3.02 1.95
CA SER A 421 -5.11 3.02 3.36
C SER A 421 -5.76 4.33 3.83
N ASP A 422 -6.67 4.25 4.80
CA ASP A 422 -7.32 5.42 5.44
C ASP A 422 -6.31 6.38 6.09
N TYR A 423 -5.14 5.86 6.52
CA TYR A 423 -4.07 6.62 7.17
C TYR A 423 -2.71 6.30 6.53
N PRO A 424 -2.36 6.90 5.39
CA PRO A 424 -1.12 6.60 4.70
C PRO A 424 0.10 6.99 5.55
N SER A 425 0.98 6.03 5.81
CA SER A 425 2.25 6.29 6.49
C SER A 425 3.23 6.93 5.52
N ALA A 426 3.39 8.26 5.61
CA ALA A 426 4.30 9.01 4.75
C ALA A 426 5.75 8.47 4.81
N SER A 427 6.23 8.08 6.00
CA SER A 427 7.58 7.54 6.15
C SER A 427 7.76 6.18 5.48
N LEU A 428 6.73 5.32 5.51
CA LEU A 428 6.75 4.04 4.82
C LEU A 428 6.77 4.24 3.30
N ILE A 429 5.92 5.11 2.78
CA ILE A 429 5.86 5.42 1.33
C ILE A 429 7.21 6.01 0.87
N GLU A 430 7.76 6.99 1.57
CA GLU A 430 9.05 7.61 1.22
C GLU A 430 10.20 6.60 1.23
N LYS A 431 10.28 5.74 2.27
CA LYS A 431 11.29 4.67 2.33
C LYS A 431 11.11 3.66 1.19
N SER A 432 9.88 3.21 0.93
CA SER A 432 9.59 2.27 -0.14
C SER A 432 9.96 2.85 -1.51
N CYS A 433 9.66 4.13 -1.76
CA CYS A 433 10.06 4.81 -2.99
C CYS A 433 11.60 4.93 -3.11
N ALA A 434 12.30 5.21 -2.01
CA ALA A 434 13.77 5.24 -2.01
C ALA A 434 14.37 3.87 -2.34
N LEU A 435 13.85 2.78 -1.76
CA LEU A 435 14.24 1.41 -2.11
C LEU A 435 13.95 1.11 -3.59
N LEU A 436 12.76 1.49 -4.07
CA LEU A 436 12.36 1.28 -5.46
C LEU A 436 13.31 1.98 -6.45
N ILE A 437 13.75 3.21 -6.14
CA ILE A 437 14.77 3.94 -6.92
C ILE A 437 16.09 3.17 -6.95
N LEU A 438 16.54 2.61 -5.83
CA LEU A 438 17.78 1.83 -5.75
C LEU A 438 17.69 0.55 -6.58
N LEU A 439 16.57 -0.18 -6.49
CA LEU A 439 16.33 -1.40 -7.27
C LEU A 439 16.22 -1.10 -8.77
N CYS A 440 15.56 0.00 -9.15
CA CYS A 440 15.49 0.43 -10.54
C CYS A 440 16.87 0.86 -11.09
N SER A 441 17.68 1.53 -10.26
CA SER A 441 19.05 1.92 -10.62
C SER A 441 19.93 0.69 -10.84
N GLU A 442 19.70 -0.36 -10.06
CA GLU A 442 20.36 -1.64 -10.26
C GLU A 442 19.97 -2.29 -11.58
N MET A 443 18.68 -2.29 -11.98
CA MET A 443 18.24 -2.89 -13.25
C MET A 443 18.82 -2.19 -14.49
N ILE A 444 19.20 -0.93 -14.36
CA ILE A 444 19.87 -0.14 -15.40
C ILE A 444 21.37 -0.50 -15.49
N SER A 445 22.06 -0.69 -14.36
CA SER A 445 23.52 -0.77 -14.35
C SER A 445 24.08 -1.94 -15.17
N PRO A 446 23.62 -3.20 -15.03
CA PRO A 446 23.65 -4.20 -16.08
C PRO A 446 22.27 -4.33 -16.72
N PRO A 447 22.06 -3.85 -17.96
CA PRO A 447 20.74 -3.83 -18.59
C PRO A 447 20.34 -5.20 -19.18
N ASP A 448 21.04 -6.29 -18.84
CA ASP A 448 20.85 -7.62 -19.43
C ASP A 448 19.39 -8.11 -19.33
N GLU A 449 18.76 -7.91 -18.17
CA GLU A 449 17.38 -8.31 -17.92
C GLU A 449 16.37 -7.43 -18.68
N LEU A 450 16.68 -6.13 -18.83
CA LEU A 450 15.85 -5.17 -19.55
C LEU A 450 16.00 -5.24 -21.07
N VAL A 451 17.14 -5.70 -21.58
CA VAL A 451 17.46 -5.73 -23.03
C VAL A 451 17.07 -7.07 -23.66
N GLN A 452 16.91 -8.13 -22.87
CA GLN A 452 16.55 -9.45 -23.36
C GLN A 452 15.24 -9.43 -24.19
N PRO A 453 15.25 -9.94 -25.44
CA PRO A 453 14.07 -10.02 -26.31
C PRO A 453 13.24 -11.29 -26.00
N THR A 454 13.11 -11.63 -24.72
CA THR A 454 12.36 -12.78 -24.25
C THR A 454 11.05 -12.32 -23.61
N PRO A 455 10.05 -13.19 -23.45
CA PRO A 455 8.86 -12.88 -22.65
C PRO A 455 9.20 -12.43 -21.22
N ALA A 456 10.27 -12.97 -20.65
CA ALA A 456 10.78 -12.55 -19.34
C ALA A 456 11.32 -11.11 -19.38
N GLY A 457 12.08 -10.73 -20.42
CA GLY A 457 12.52 -9.34 -20.60
C GLY A 457 11.36 -8.37 -20.85
N ASN A 458 10.30 -8.79 -21.56
CA ASN A 458 9.06 -8.00 -21.68
C ASN A 458 8.41 -7.74 -20.31
N GLN A 459 8.31 -8.79 -19.47
CA GLN A 459 7.78 -8.66 -18.12
C GLN A 459 8.65 -7.72 -17.27
N ALA A 460 9.97 -7.87 -17.35
CA ALA A 460 10.92 -7.02 -16.63
C ALA A 460 10.75 -5.54 -17.00
N ARG A 461 10.64 -5.23 -18.30
CA ARG A 461 10.35 -3.87 -18.79
C ARG A 461 9.01 -3.34 -18.29
N SER A 462 7.96 -4.16 -18.31
CA SER A 462 6.63 -3.77 -17.80
C SER A 462 6.68 -3.42 -16.32
N THR A 463 7.25 -4.29 -15.49
CA THR A 463 7.44 -4.08 -14.04
C THR A 463 8.29 -2.84 -13.78
N TYR A 464 9.35 -2.64 -14.56
CA TYR A 464 10.22 -1.46 -14.50
C TYR A 464 9.46 -0.16 -14.81
N CYS A 465 8.68 -0.11 -15.88
CA CYS A 465 7.87 1.06 -16.22
C CYS A 465 6.83 1.38 -15.14
N MET A 466 6.16 0.36 -14.59
CA MET A 466 5.23 0.55 -13.47
C MET A 466 5.94 1.13 -12.24
N ALA A 467 7.17 0.68 -11.96
CA ALA A 467 8.00 1.24 -10.89
C ALA A 467 8.35 2.71 -11.15
N LEU A 468 8.72 3.08 -12.38
CA LEU A 468 8.97 4.47 -12.76
C LEU A 468 7.74 5.36 -12.57
N ILE A 469 6.54 4.88 -12.92
CA ILE A 469 5.28 5.60 -12.71
C ILE A 469 5.06 5.86 -11.22
N ALA A 470 5.25 4.86 -10.35
CA ALA A 470 5.12 5.06 -8.91
C ALA A 470 6.17 6.03 -8.35
N ILE A 471 7.41 5.96 -8.82
CA ILE A 471 8.47 6.92 -8.45
C ILE A 471 8.08 8.33 -8.90
N ALA A 472 7.55 8.50 -10.12
CA ALA A 472 7.10 9.78 -10.62
C ALA A 472 5.95 10.34 -9.76
N GLN A 473 4.97 9.51 -9.42
CA GLN A 473 3.85 9.89 -8.54
C GLN A 473 4.34 10.35 -7.16
N ALA A 474 5.32 9.66 -6.58
CA ALA A 474 5.93 10.04 -5.31
C ALA A 474 6.78 11.32 -5.43
N SER A 475 7.47 11.51 -6.55
CA SER A 475 8.30 12.68 -6.84
C SER A 475 7.47 13.97 -6.98
N LEU A 476 6.24 13.87 -7.49
CA LEU A 476 5.29 14.99 -7.52
C LEU A 476 4.89 15.45 -6.11
N LYS A 477 4.92 14.54 -5.13
CA LYS A 477 4.56 14.82 -3.74
C LYS A 477 5.77 15.17 -2.86
N SER A 478 6.96 14.68 -3.20
CA SER A 478 8.18 14.81 -2.39
C SER A 478 9.40 15.19 -3.23
N TYR A 479 9.92 16.40 -3.00
CA TYR A 479 11.09 16.93 -3.70
C TYR A 479 12.36 16.09 -3.47
N SER A 480 12.54 15.54 -2.27
CA SER A 480 13.70 14.70 -1.94
C SER A 480 13.71 13.41 -2.77
N ILE A 481 12.56 12.76 -2.93
CA ILE A 481 12.38 11.59 -3.78
C ILE A 481 12.64 11.94 -5.25
N GLY A 482 12.08 13.05 -5.74
CA GLY A 482 12.32 13.52 -7.10
C GLY A 482 13.79 13.80 -7.39
N ARG A 483 14.49 14.48 -6.47
CA ARG A 483 15.94 14.72 -6.59
C ARG A 483 16.74 13.41 -6.56
N PHE A 484 16.35 12.46 -5.72
CA PHE A 484 17.04 11.18 -5.62
C PHE A 484 16.85 10.34 -6.89
N ALA A 485 15.62 10.22 -7.40
CA ALA A 485 15.31 9.58 -8.67
C ALA A 485 16.07 10.24 -9.82
N ALA A 486 16.09 11.57 -9.87
CA ALA A 486 16.84 12.33 -10.87
C ALA A 486 18.33 11.98 -10.88
N SER A 487 18.94 11.87 -9.69
CA SER A 487 20.36 11.56 -9.57
C SER A 487 20.75 10.12 -9.93
N LYS A 488 19.81 9.17 -9.88
CA LYS A 488 20.09 7.72 -10.02
C LYS A 488 19.58 7.09 -11.31
N LEU A 489 18.52 7.64 -11.89
CA LEU A 489 17.83 7.00 -13.02
C LEU A 489 17.95 7.82 -14.30
N VAL A 490 17.78 9.15 -14.22
CA VAL A 490 17.57 10.01 -15.39
C VAL A 490 18.76 10.01 -16.34
N GLN A 491 19.98 10.20 -15.82
CA GLN A 491 21.17 10.27 -16.66
C GLN A 491 21.53 8.91 -17.29
N GLU A 492 21.38 7.82 -16.52
CA GLU A 492 21.73 6.49 -16.99
C GLU A 492 20.74 5.96 -18.04
N LEU A 493 19.44 6.22 -17.87
CA LEU A 493 18.42 5.86 -18.86
C LEU A 493 18.62 6.55 -20.21
N LEU A 494 18.96 7.84 -20.20
CA LEU A 494 19.29 8.60 -21.41
C LEU A 494 20.48 8.00 -22.18
N LEU A 495 21.46 7.45 -21.47
CA LEU A 495 22.61 6.80 -22.08
C LEU A 495 22.22 5.43 -22.66
N LEU A 496 21.46 4.62 -21.92
CA LEU A 496 21.09 3.26 -22.33
C LEU A 496 20.13 3.22 -23.52
N SER A 497 19.16 4.13 -23.58
CA SER A 497 18.19 4.20 -24.69
C SER A 497 18.86 4.46 -26.04
N SER A 498 19.99 5.17 -26.04
CA SER A 498 20.81 5.40 -27.23
C SER A 498 21.62 4.17 -27.66
N GLN A 499 21.87 3.23 -26.74
CA GLN A 499 22.70 2.05 -26.97
C GLN A 499 21.88 0.81 -27.34
N TYR A 500 20.63 0.71 -26.88
CA TYR A 500 19.80 -0.48 -27.05
C TYR A 500 18.41 -0.13 -27.59
N SER A 501 18.09 -0.60 -28.80
CA SER A 501 16.80 -0.31 -29.45
C SER A 501 15.59 -0.89 -28.72
N THR A 502 15.76 -1.92 -27.88
CA THR A 502 14.68 -2.55 -27.09
C THR A 502 14.20 -1.71 -25.90
N ILE A 503 14.95 -0.68 -25.53
CA ILE A 503 14.64 0.33 -24.50
C ILE A 503 14.81 1.76 -25.04
N GLY A 504 14.95 1.87 -26.37
CA GLY A 504 15.24 3.11 -27.10
C GLY A 504 13.98 3.85 -27.51
N GLU A 505 14.11 4.78 -28.46
CA GLU A 505 13.00 5.57 -29.00
C GLU A 505 11.81 4.68 -29.43
N ASP A 506 10.58 5.16 -29.21
CA ASP A 506 9.30 4.47 -29.47
C ASP A 506 9.02 3.23 -28.59
N THR A 507 9.67 3.10 -27.42
CA THR A 507 9.36 2.06 -26.43
C THR A 507 8.70 2.64 -25.17
N ASP A 508 7.85 1.84 -24.50
CA ASP A 508 7.21 2.21 -23.22
C ASP A 508 8.23 2.66 -22.15
N VAL A 509 9.46 2.10 -22.15
CA VAL A 509 10.54 2.49 -21.23
C VAL A 509 11.05 3.90 -21.52
N TRP A 510 11.21 4.25 -22.79
CA TRP A 510 11.62 5.59 -23.22
C TRP A 510 10.52 6.63 -23.01
N ASP A 511 9.27 6.28 -23.34
CA ASP A 511 8.13 7.19 -23.17
C ASP A 511 7.79 7.47 -21.70
N SER A 512 8.12 6.55 -20.78
CA SER A 512 7.98 6.75 -19.33
C SER A 512 8.86 7.88 -18.77
N PHE A 513 9.82 8.37 -19.57
CA PHE A 513 10.87 9.29 -19.14
C PHE A 513 10.75 10.71 -19.75
N LEU A 514 10.13 10.87 -20.92
CA LEU A 514 10.10 12.15 -21.65
C LEU A 514 9.14 13.18 -21.04
N ASP A 515 9.43 14.48 -21.18
CA ASP A 515 8.54 15.61 -20.79
C ASP A 515 7.17 15.61 -21.52
N SER A 516 6.97 14.75 -22.53
CA SER A 516 5.74 14.64 -23.34
C SER A 516 5.05 13.28 -23.17
N ILE A 517 4.81 12.90 -21.91
CA ILE A 517 4.13 11.65 -21.51
C ILE A 517 2.66 11.72 -21.94
N HIS A 518 2.28 11.40 -23.17
CA HIS A 518 0.84 11.25 -23.50
C HIS A 518 0.43 9.78 -23.33
N PRO A 519 -0.69 9.45 -22.64
CA PRO A 519 -1.10 8.06 -22.39
C PRO A 519 -1.24 7.22 -23.67
N SER A 520 -1.55 7.84 -24.81
CA SER A 520 -1.68 7.16 -26.10
C SER A 520 -0.37 6.63 -26.69
N LYS A 521 0.79 7.03 -26.15
CA LYS A 521 2.10 6.54 -26.61
C LYS A 521 2.43 5.15 -26.05
N PHE A 522 1.79 4.77 -24.95
CA PHE A 522 2.06 3.51 -24.28
C PHE A 522 1.27 2.37 -24.92
N GLU A 523 1.95 1.28 -25.24
CA GLU A 523 1.34 0.07 -25.79
C GLU A 523 0.52 -0.66 -24.71
N SER A 524 1.05 -0.73 -23.49
CA SER A 524 0.38 -1.37 -22.35
C SER A 524 -0.82 -0.57 -21.83
N GLU A 525 -1.97 -1.24 -21.72
CA GLU A 525 -3.18 -0.67 -21.10
C GLU A 525 -2.97 -0.30 -19.62
N GLU A 526 -2.18 -1.11 -18.90
CA GLU A 526 -1.90 -0.91 -17.49
C GLU A 526 -1.02 0.32 -17.27
N LEU A 527 0.01 0.51 -18.10
CA LEU A 527 0.85 1.71 -18.09
C LEU A 527 0.05 2.96 -18.48
N ARG A 528 -0.82 2.85 -19.50
CA ARG A 528 -1.69 3.94 -19.93
C ARG A 528 -2.58 4.41 -18.78
N LYS A 529 -3.20 3.48 -18.06
CA LYS A 529 -4.02 3.79 -16.89
C LYS A 529 -3.18 4.41 -15.76
N GLY A 530 -2.03 3.81 -15.43
CA GLY A 530 -1.13 4.33 -14.39
C GLY A 530 -0.68 5.77 -14.66
N ILE A 531 -0.43 6.09 -15.94
CA ILE A 531 -0.11 7.46 -16.36
C ILE A 531 -1.33 8.35 -16.27
N GLN A 532 -2.50 7.95 -16.77
CA GLN A 532 -3.73 8.74 -16.60
C GLN A 532 -4.00 9.11 -15.13
N ASP A 533 -3.70 8.18 -14.20
CA ASP A 533 -3.83 8.37 -12.76
C ASP A 533 -2.78 9.36 -12.17
N LEU A 534 -1.72 9.71 -12.91
CA LEU A 534 -0.81 10.80 -12.55
C LEU A 534 -1.43 12.19 -12.73
N HIS A 535 -2.58 12.30 -13.41
CA HIS A 535 -3.29 13.55 -13.69
C HIS A 535 -2.39 14.66 -14.29
N LEU A 536 -1.41 14.27 -15.11
CA LEU A 536 -0.56 15.22 -15.83
C LEU A 536 -1.34 15.87 -16.97
N ASN A 537 -1.00 17.11 -17.31
CA ASN A 537 -1.61 17.81 -18.44
C ASN A 537 -1.04 17.27 -19.76
N TYR A 538 -1.83 16.45 -20.46
CA TYR A 538 -1.43 15.85 -21.72
C TYR A 538 -1.73 16.77 -22.90
N ALA A 539 -0.70 17.17 -23.65
CA ALA A 539 -0.88 17.89 -24.92
C ALA A 539 -1.57 16.96 -25.93
N ALA A 540 -2.66 17.42 -26.56
CA ALA A 540 -3.36 16.64 -27.59
C ALA A 540 -2.39 16.11 -28.66
N PRO A 541 -2.56 14.87 -29.16
CA PRO A 541 -1.63 14.28 -30.12
C PRO A 541 -1.48 15.17 -31.35
N HIS A 542 -0.21 15.48 -31.67
CA HIS A 542 0.20 16.45 -32.67
C HIS A 542 -0.55 16.32 -34.01
N GLN A 543 -1.42 17.27 -34.33
CA GLN A 543 -1.48 17.80 -35.69
C GLN A 543 -0.37 18.85 -35.79
N ALA A 544 0.55 18.62 -36.73
CA ALA A 544 1.70 19.48 -36.97
C ALA A 544 1.28 20.95 -37.12
N ALA A 545 1.71 21.81 -36.20
CA ALA A 545 1.58 23.25 -36.33
C ALA A 545 2.84 23.95 -35.81
N ASN A 546 3.69 24.31 -36.77
CA ASN A 546 4.64 25.42 -36.83
C ASN A 546 5.26 25.95 -35.53
N ALA A 547 6.60 25.85 -35.48
CA ALA A 547 7.47 26.53 -34.54
C ALA A 547 7.16 28.04 -34.45
N GLY A 548 6.51 28.44 -33.35
CA GLY A 548 6.32 29.83 -32.97
C GLY A 548 7.49 30.33 -32.11
N LYS A 549 8.11 31.42 -32.56
CA LYS A 549 9.17 32.16 -31.84
C LYS A 549 8.80 32.43 -30.37
N ARG A 550 9.79 32.28 -29.47
CA ARG A 550 9.72 32.67 -28.04
C ARG A 550 8.97 34.00 -27.85
N ARG A 551 7.83 33.97 -27.15
CA ARG A 551 7.06 35.15 -26.70
C ARG A 551 7.74 35.85 -25.52
N LYS A 552 7.48 37.15 -25.37
CA LYS A 552 8.07 38.04 -24.34
C LYS A 552 7.29 37.93 -23.02
N LEU A 553 8.02 37.74 -21.92
CA LEU A 553 7.54 37.57 -20.52
C LEU A 553 6.62 38.66 -19.93
N ALA A 554 6.45 39.81 -20.58
CA ALA A 554 5.60 40.89 -20.06
C ALA A 554 4.11 40.76 -20.48
N GLU A 555 3.83 40.10 -21.60
CA GLU A 555 2.45 39.86 -22.08
C GLU A 555 1.75 38.80 -21.19
N GLU A 556 2.46 37.75 -20.75
CA GLU A 556 1.91 36.63 -19.95
C GLU A 556 1.36 37.04 -18.57
N ALA A 557 1.98 38.04 -17.91
CA ALA A 557 1.52 38.54 -16.61
C ALA A 557 0.19 39.32 -16.72
N THR A 558 0.01 40.01 -17.84
CA THR A 558 -1.19 40.82 -18.14
C THR A 558 -2.37 39.89 -18.45
N ASP A 559 -2.14 38.82 -19.21
CA ASP A 559 -3.15 37.81 -19.53
C ASP A 559 -3.59 37.01 -18.27
N SER A 560 -2.64 36.67 -17.40
CA SER A 560 -2.92 35.92 -16.16
C SER A 560 -3.76 36.71 -15.15
N LEU A 561 -3.51 38.02 -15.03
CA LEU A 561 -4.28 38.91 -14.18
C LEU A 561 -5.70 39.11 -14.71
N ALA A 562 -5.87 39.18 -16.04
CA ALA A 562 -7.18 39.28 -16.68
C ALA A 562 -8.03 38.02 -16.42
N ILE A 563 -7.44 36.82 -16.58
CA ILE A 563 -8.11 35.53 -16.29
C ILE A 563 -8.55 35.46 -14.83
N LEU A 564 -7.67 35.83 -13.89
CA LEU A 564 -8.01 35.81 -12.46
C LEU A 564 -9.12 36.81 -12.13
N THR A 565 -9.09 38.00 -12.73
CA THR A 565 -10.12 39.03 -12.55
C THR A 565 -11.46 38.56 -13.09
N GLN A 566 -11.47 37.86 -14.23
CA GLN A 566 -12.67 37.23 -14.80
C GLN A 566 -13.25 36.16 -13.88
N GLY A 567 -12.44 35.27 -13.30
CA GLY A 567 -12.95 34.29 -12.34
C GLY A 567 -13.45 34.90 -11.02
N ILE A 568 -12.97 36.08 -10.64
CA ILE A 568 -13.54 36.85 -9.52
C ILE A 568 -14.96 37.33 -9.87
N TYR A 569 -15.17 37.87 -11.08
CA TYR A 569 -16.50 38.29 -11.53
C TYR A 569 -17.48 37.12 -11.62
N GLU A 570 -17.05 35.96 -12.14
CA GLU A 570 -17.86 34.74 -12.20
C GLU A 570 -18.24 34.24 -10.80
N THR A 571 -17.29 34.24 -9.86
CA THR A 571 -17.52 33.84 -8.47
C THR A 571 -18.51 34.77 -7.77
N LEU A 572 -18.39 36.07 -8.02
CA LEU A 572 -19.29 37.10 -7.50
C LEU A 572 -20.62 37.18 -8.27
N GLN A 573 -20.77 36.40 -9.35
CA GLN A 573 -21.95 36.37 -10.21
C GLN A 573 -22.30 37.76 -10.79
N VAL A 574 -21.28 38.54 -11.15
CA VAL A 574 -21.43 39.87 -11.78
C VAL A 574 -20.91 39.83 -13.21
N THR A 575 -21.60 40.50 -14.11
CA THR A 575 -21.12 40.71 -15.48
C THR A 575 -19.98 41.74 -15.49
N PRO A 576 -18.85 41.47 -16.16
CA PRO A 576 -17.78 42.46 -16.28
C PRO A 576 -18.31 43.75 -16.94
N PRO A 577 -17.89 44.94 -16.45
CA PRO A 577 -18.32 46.20 -17.04
C PRO A 577 -17.84 46.31 -18.50
N ALA A 578 -18.62 46.98 -19.34
CA ALA A 578 -18.18 47.31 -20.70
C ALA A 578 -17.02 48.32 -20.65
N ASP A 579 -16.12 48.30 -21.63
CA ASP A 579 -14.91 49.13 -21.68
C ASP A 579 -15.16 50.66 -21.54
N ASP A 580 -16.40 51.11 -21.76
CA ASP A 580 -16.81 52.52 -21.66
C ASP A 580 -17.27 52.97 -20.26
N ASP A 581 -17.51 52.05 -19.31
CA ASP A 581 -17.98 52.37 -17.95
C ASP A 581 -16.81 52.37 -16.94
N VAL A 582 -16.47 53.57 -16.42
CA VAL A 582 -15.44 53.74 -15.36
C VAL A 582 -16.00 53.33 -13.99
N ILE A 583 -16.42 52.08 -13.84
CA ILE A 583 -16.81 51.52 -12.54
C ILE A 583 -15.58 50.86 -11.93
N MET A 584 -15.17 51.34 -10.76
CA MET A 584 -13.98 50.84 -10.07
C MET A 584 -14.19 49.39 -9.60
N PHE A 585 -13.25 48.49 -9.93
CA PHE A 585 -13.24 47.08 -9.52
C PHE A 585 -13.55 46.87 -8.02
N GLU A 586 -13.04 47.75 -7.16
CA GLU A 586 -13.34 47.74 -5.73
C GLU A 586 -14.84 47.85 -5.41
N GLN A 587 -15.56 48.75 -6.08
CA GLN A 587 -17.00 48.97 -5.83
C GLN A 587 -17.80 47.75 -6.25
N ILE A 588 -17.51 47.21 -7.44
CA ILE A 588 -18.13 45.98 -7.96
C ILE A 588 -17.93 44.82 -6.99
N TYR A 589 -16.70 44.64 -6.51
CA TYR A 589 -16.37 43.57 -5.60
C TYR A 589 -17.19 43.66 -4.30
N LEU A 590 -17.21 44.84 -3.67
CA LEU A 590 -17.87 45.03 -2.38
C LEU A 590 -19.40 44.93 -2.48
N ASP A 591 -20.00 45.53 -3.52
CA ASP A 591 -21.46 45.51 -3.71
C ASP A 591 -22.00 44.12 -4.04
N ALA A 592 -21.19 43.30 -4.73
CA ALA A 592 -21.55 41.93 -5.08
C ALA A 592 -21.33 40.96 -3.92
N TYR A 593 -20.29 41.19 -3.12
CA TYR A 593 -19.90 40.30 -2.02
C TYR A 593 -21.06 40.02 -1.05
N ASP A 594 -21.82 41.04 -0.67
CA ASP A 594 -22.96 40.92 0.26
C ASP A 594 -24.15 40.15 -0.34
N LYS A 595 -24.23 40.06 -1.66
CA LYS A 595 -25.32 39.39 -2.39
C LYS A 595 -25.01 37.91 -2.65
N CYS A 596 -23.76 37.49 -2.54
CA CYS A 596 -23.32 36.12 -2.78
C CYS A 596 -23.48 35.21 -1.56
N ASN A 597 -23.60 33.90 -1.79
CA ASN A 597 -23.60 32.90 -0.72
C ASN A 597 -22.21 32.80 -0.03
N GLN A 598 -22.16 32.24 1.20
CA GLN A 598 -20.91 32.13 1.97
C GLN A 598 -19.80 31.32 1.28
N SER A 599 -20.14 30.39 0.38
CA SER A 599 -19.15 29.61 -0.37
C SER A 599 -18.44 30.49 -1.39
N ASN A 600 -19.22 31.25 -2.17
CA ASN A 600 -18.71 32.20 -3.16
C ASN A 600 -17.98 33.36 -2.50
N GLN A 601 -18.47 33.85 -1.36
CA GLN A 601 -17.75 34.84 -0.54
C GLN A 601 -16.36 34.35 -0.12
N SER A 602 -16.26 33.09 0.33
CA SER A 602 -14.98 32.50 0.74
C SER A 602 -14.03 32.35 -0.45
N LEU A 603 -14.54 31.88 -1.59
CA LEU A 603 -13.77 31.72 -2.83
C LEU A 603 -13.32 33.07 -3.40
N ALA A 604 -14.19 34.08 -3.41
CA ALA A 604 -13.87 35.42 -3.89
C ALA A 604 -12.71 36.03 -3.10
N VAL A 605 -12.73 35.91 -1.76
CA VAL A 605 -11.66 36.40 -0.89
C VAL A 605 -10.34 35.64 -1.13
N GLU A 606 -10.43 34.33 -1.41
CA GLU A 606 -9.26 33.55 -1.80
C GLU A 606 -8.68 34.04 -3.14
N LEU A 607 -9.50 34.18 -4.18
CA LEU A 607 -9.08 34.65 -5.50
C LEU A 607 -8.50 36.07 -5.45
N LEU A 608 -9.10 36.97 -4.65
CA LEU A 608 -8.59 38.32 -4.40
C LEU A 608 -7.14 38.30 -3.88
N SER A 609 -6.82 37.38 -2.96
CA SER A 609 -5.45 37.25 -2.43
C SER A 609 -4.44 36.71 -3.45
N ARG A 610 -4.89 35.93 -4.44
CA ARG A 610 -4.04 35.35 -5.48
C ARG A 610 -3.55 36.38 -6.50
N ILE A 611 -4.18 37.56 -6.57
CA ILE A 611 -3.70 38.70 -7.38
C ILE A 611 -2.24 39.01 -7.03
N CYS A 612 -1.89 38.94 -5.73
CA CYS A 612 -0.53 39.19 -5.28
C CYS A 612 0.46 38.13 -5.77
N CYS A 613 0.05 36.86 -5.78
CA CYS A 613 0.86 35.75 -6.28
C CYS A 613 1.12 35.85 -7.78
N VAL A 614 0.09 36.16 -8.57
CA VAL A 614 0.20 36.31 -10.03
C VAL A 614 1.16 37.44 -10.41
N VAL A 615 1.07 38.56 -9.69
CA VAL A 615 1.93 39.73 -9.94
C VAL A 615 3.40 39.45 -9.61
N ASP A 616 3.71 38.87 -8.44
CA ASP A 616 5.09 38.65 -8.02
C ASP A 616 5.70 37.33 -8.55
N SER A 617 4.91 36.50 -9.23
CA SER A 617 5.37 35.22 -9.82
C SER A 617 4.60 34.90 -11.11
N PRO A 618 4.81 35.67 -12.20
CA PRO A 618 4.07 35.49 -13.45
C PRO A 618 4.38 34.16 -14.17
N ALA A 619 5.48 33.48 -13.83
CA ALA A 619 6.03 32.38 -14.59
C ALA A 619 5.36 31.00 -14.40
N ARG A 620 4.18 30.90 -13.76
CA ARG A 620 3.53 29.59 -13.47
C ARG A 620 2.01 29.58 -13.59
N LEU A 621 1.39 30.45 -14.39
CA LEU A 621 0.03 30.17 -14.85
C LEU A 621 0.12 29.16 -15.98
N ASN A 622 0.01 27.87 -15.65
CA ASN A 622 -0.10 26.82 -16.68
C ASN A 622 -1.29 27.15 -17.58
N SER A 623 -1.01 27.45 -18.84
CA SER A 623 -1.93 28.02 -19.83
C SER A 623 -3.01 27.05 -20.34
N SER A 624 -3.51 26.13 -19.50
CA SER A 624 -4.50 25.13 -19.93
C SER A 624 -5.43 24.64 -18.82
N THR A 625 -5.70 25.45 -17.80
CA THR A 625 -6.86 25.25 -16.94
C THR A 625 -7.87 26.35 -17.23
N GLU A 626 -8.99 26.00 -17.88
CA GLU A 626 -10.22 26.80 -17.92
C GLU A 626 -10.85 27.02 -16.53
N SER A 627 -10.18 26.56 -15.47
CA SER A 627 -10.65 26.61 -14.09
C SER A 627 -9.79 27.56 -13.26
N VAL A 628 -10.31 28.76 -13.00
CA VAL A 628 -9.72 29.78 -12.10
C VAL A 628 -9.64 29.29 -10.64
N THR A 629 -10.26 28.15 -10.32
CA THR A 629 -10.34 27.57 -8.96
C THR A 629 -9.21 26.59 -8.62
N ALA A 630 -8.36 26.19 -9.58
CA ALA A 630 -7.21 25.31 -9.32
C ALA A 630 -6.19 25.94 -8.35
N PRO A 631 -5.55 25.18 -7.45
CA PRO A 631 -4.56 25.72 -6.51
C PRO A 631 -3.31 26.22 -7.25
N LEU A 632 -3.08 27.53 -7.21
CA LEU A 632 -1.86 28.17 -7.72
C LEU A 632 -0.69 27.89 -6.77
N ALA A 633 0.37 27.26 -7.28
CA ALA A 633 1.63 27.09 -6.56
C ALA A 633 2.44 28.40 -6.63
N CYS A 634 2.69 29.02 -5.48
CA CYS A 634 3.42 30.27 -5.37
C CYS A 634 4.69 30.05 -4.54
N SER A 635 5.86 30.30 -5.15
CA SER A 635 7.16 30.13 -4.47
C SER A 635 7.31 31.02 -3.23
N ILE A 636 6.58 32.13 -3.14
CA ILE A 636 6.61 33.02 -1.96
C ILE A 636 5.69 32.51 -0.84
N CYS A 637 4.55 31.90 -1.18
CA CYS A 637 3.57 31.41 -0.19
C CYS A 637 3.85 29.97 0.28
N ASP A 638 4.47 29.14 -0.57
CA ASP A 638 4.61 27.69 -0.37
C ASP A 638 6.03 27.26 0.07
N GLU A 639 7.08 28.08 -0.13
CA GLU A 639 8.46 27.77 0.28
C GLU A 639 8.87 28.44 1.60
N SER A 640 9.80 27.81 2.33
CA SER A 640 10.39 28.38 3.57
C SER A 640 11.43 29.47 3.25
N PRO A 641 11.56 30.53 4.10
CA PRO A 641 12.24 31.78 3.76
C PRO A 641 13.77 31.63 3.57
N THR A 642 14.26 31.22 2.41
CA THR A 642 15.70 30.98 2.23
C THR A 642 16.34 31.64 1.00
N SER A 643 15.58 32.30 0.12
CA SER A 643 16.16 33.08 -0.98
C SER A 643 15.61 34.51 -1.05
N SER A 644 16.42 35.43 -1.60
CA SER A 644 16.13 36.86 -1.70
C SER A 644 14.88 37.13 -2.54
N ARG A 645 13.78 37.45 -1.84
CA ARG A 645 12.46 37.74 -2.40
C ARG A 645 12.47 39.07 -3.17
N LYS A 646 12.14 39.06 -4.46
CA LYS A 646 11.86 40.29 -5.22
C LYS A 646 10.35 40.53 -5.24
N ILE A 647 9.88 41.33 -4.29
CA ILE A 647 8.48 41.79 -4.26
C ILE A 647 8.39 43.05 -5.15
N SER A 648 7.44 43.06 -6.09
CA SER A 648 7.21 44.19 -6.98
C SER A 648 6.08 45.08 -6.48
N SER A 649 6.12 46.37 -6.81
CA SER A 649 4.97 47.27 -6.61
C SER A 649 4.05 47.17 -7.82
N HIS A 650 2.74 47.01 -7.58
CA HIS A 650 1.75 46.91 -8.65
C HIS A 650 0.38 47.41 -8.18
N HIS A 651 -0.33 48.17 -9.03
CA HIS A 651 -1.63 48.75 -8.70
C HIS A 651 -2.64 47.69 -8.22
N ALA A 652 -2.73 46.55 -8.90
CA ALA A 652 -3.66 45.47 -8.52
C ALA A 652 -3.43 44.91 -7.09
N LYS A 653 -2.17 44.92 -6.61
CA LYS A 653 -1.86 44.53 -5.22
C LYS A 653 -2.34 45.57 -4.22
N SER A 654 -2.22 46.86 -4.56
CA SER A 654 -2.77 47.95 -3.74
C SER A 654 -4.30 47.87 -3.68
N GLU A 655 -4.94 47.61 -4.83
CA GLU A 655 -6.38 47.49 -4.95
C GLU A 655 -6.92 46.30 -4.15
N ALA A 656 -6.27 45.14 -4.23
CA ALA A 656 -6.63 43.95 -3.45
C ALA A 656 -6.55 44.18 -1.93
N ARG A 657 -5.50 44.86 -1.45
CA ARG A 657 -5.35 45.24 -0.03
C ARG A 657 -6.43 46.22 0.42
N ARG A 658 -6.81 47.16 -0.45
CA ARG A 658 -7.86 48.17 -0.20
C ARG A 658 -9.23 47.50 -0.08
N ILE A 659 -9.58 46.62 -1.01
CA ILE A 659 -10.79 45.78 -0.99
C ILE A 659 -10.82 44.95 0.30
N PHE A 660 -9.74 44.22 0.61
CA PHE A 660 -9.67 43.40 1.82
C PHE A 660 -9.89 44.22 3.10
N SER A 661 -9.28 45.41 3.18
CA SER A 661 -9.39 46.30 4.35
C SER A 661 -10.80 46.85 4.55
N LYS A 662 -11.58 47.06 3.48
CA LYS A 662 -12.99 47.43 3.56
C LYS A 662 -13.87 46.22 3.87
N LEU A 663 -13.61 45.07 3.25
CA LEU A 663 -14.37 43.83 3.42
C LEU A 663 -14.43 43.37 4.88
N ILE A 664 -13.30 43.40 5.60
CA ILE A 664 -13.27 42.98 7.01
C ILE A 664 -14.09 43.87 7.96
N ARG A 665 -14.54 45.04 7.49
CA ARG A 665 -15.37 46.00 8.24
C ARG A 665 -16.87 45.88 7.92
N LEU A 666 -17.26 45.07 6.94
CA LEU A 666 -18.65 44.85 6.60
C LEU A 666 -19.36 44.06 7.72
N ALA A 667 -20.59 44.46 8.05
CA ALA A 667 -21.38 43.79 9.09
C ALA A 667 -21.69 42.33 8.71
N SER A 668 -22.11 42.11 7.46
CA SER A 668 -22.31 40.81 6.81
C SER A 668 -21.11 39.88 6.95
N PHE A 669 -19.89 40.42 6.81
CA PHE A 669 -18.66 39.66 6.97
C PHE A 669 -18.43 39.28 8.43
N SER A 670 -18.63 40.20 9.37
CA SER A 670 -18.39 39.98 10.79
C SER A 670 -19.27 38.86 11.39
N GLU A 671 -20.49 38.70 10.86
CA GLU A 671 -21.47 37.69 11.24
C GLU A 671 -21.22 36.33 10.55
N SER A 672 -20.41 36.30 9.50
CA SER A 672 -20.14 35.08 8.73
C SER A 672 -19.09 34.18 9.39
N ARG A 673 -19.25 32.84 9.34
CA ARG A 673 -18.25 31.90 9.90
C ARG A 673 -17.16 31.53 8.88
N ARG A 674 -17.56 30.96 7.75
CA ARG A 674 -16.61 30.44 6.73
C ARG A 674 -15.77 31.54 6.07
N PRO A 675 -16.36 32.68 5.62
CA PRO A 675 -15.57 33.73 4.99
C PRO A 675 -14.54 34.37 5.92
N ARG A 676 -14.80 34.49 7.23
CA ARG A 676 -13.81 34.99 8.20
C ARG A 676 -12.58 34.10 8.30
N ILE A 677 -12.76 32.78 8.29
CA ILE A 677 -11.65 31.82 8.32
C ILE A 677 -10.86 31.90 7.01
N ALA A 678 -11.55 31.90 5.86
CA ALA A 678 -10.93 32.03 4.54
C ALA A 678 -10.15 33.35 4.40
N ALA A 679 -10.70 34.46 4.89
CA ALA A 679 -10.04 35.76 4.92
C ALA A 679 -8.77 35.77 5.78
N MET A 680 -8.76 35.05 6.91
CA MET A 680 -7.56 34.96 7.75
C MET A 680 -6.43 34.18 7.06
N ILE A 681 -6.78 33.18 6.26
CA ILE A 681 -5.83 32.43 5.41
C ILE A 681 -5.36 33.30 4.25
N ALA A 682 -6.27 34.01 3.58
CA ALA A 682 -5.96 34.96 2.52
C ALA A 682 -5.02 36.08 2.98
N LEU A 683 -5.20 36.59 4.20
CA LEU A 683 -4.34 37.61 4.81
C LEU A 683 -2.87 37.16 4.88
N ARG A 684 -2.59 35.87 5.08
CA ARG A 684 -1.21 35.34 5.07
C ARG A 684 -0.52 35.63 3.74
N ARG A 685 -1.22 35.40 2.63
CA ARG A 685 -0.71 35.67 1.28
C ARG A 685 -0.51 37.16 1.06
N LEU A 686 -1.48 37.98 1.46
CA LEU A 686 -1.36 39.45 1.36
C LEU A 686 -0.15 39.99 2.11
N ILE A 687 0.15 39.50 3.31
CA ILE A 687 1.32 39.91 4.10
C ILE A 687 2.63 39.52 3.41
N LEU A 688 2.74 38.27 2.95
CA LEU A 688 3.96 37.74 2.34
C LEU A 688 4.37 38.49 1.06
N HIS A 689 3.38 39.01 0.34
CA HIS A 689 3.57 39.78 -0.89
C HIS A 689 3.47 41.30 -0.68
N CYS A 690 3.33 41.80 0.54
CA CYS A 690 3.08 43.23 0.77
C CYS A 690 4.36 44.06 0.64
N GLU A 691 4.36 45.15 -0.11
CA GLU A 691 5.43 46.14 -0.15
C GLU A 691 5.16 47.39 0.70
N ASP A 692 3.96 47.52 1.28
CA ASP A 692 3.53 48.69 2.06
C ASP A 692 3.72 48.46 3.57
N ALA A 693 4.56 49.29 4.18
CA ALA A 693 4.83 49.29 5.61
C ALA A 693 3.59 49.67 6.45
N ALA A 694 2.67 50.48 5.94
CA ALA A 694 1.45 50.84 6.67
C ALA A 694 0.52 49.63 6.85
N PHE A 695 0.34 48.83 5.78
CA PHE A 695 -0.44 47.59 5.84
C PHE A 695 0.16 46.54 6.80
N LEU A 696 1.48 46.55 6.97
CA LEU A 696 2.22 45.65 7.86
C LEU A 696 2.29 46.13 9.32
N ASN A 697 1.79 47.33 9.62
CA ASN A 697 1.86 47.91 10.95
C ASN A 697 0.68 47.46 11.83
N LEU A 698 0.97 46.70 12.88
CA LEU A 698 -0.03 46.20 13.84
C LEU A 698 -0.66 47.29 14.72
N GLU A 699 -0.07 48.48 14.78
CA GLU A 699 -0.62 49.64 15.51
C GLU A 699 -1.66 50.41 14.70
N THR A 700 -1.71 50.21 13.38
CA THR A 700 -2.65 50.91 12.51
C THR A 700 -4.00 50.19 12.43
N PRO A 701 -5.13 50.91 12.38
CA PRO A 701 -6.43 50.30 12.17
C PRO A 701 -6.52 49.60 10.82
N GLY A 702 -6.61 48.26 10.82
CA GLY A 702 -6.59 47.49 9.58
C GLY A 702 -6.51 45.98 9.79
N PRO A 703 -6.08 45.23 8.75
CA PRO A 703 -6.00 43.77 8.78
C PRO A 703 -5.10 43.20 9.90
N GLY A 704 -4.04 43.91 10.27
CA GLY A 704 -3.18 43.54 11.41
C GLY A 704 -3.93 43.55 12.74
N GLN A 705 -4.68 44.62 13.02
CA GLN A 705 -5.51 44.72 14.22
C GLN A 705 -6.64 43.68 14.22
N TRP A 706 -7.24 43.41 13.05
CA TRP A 706 -8.25 42.36 12.91
C TRP A 706 -7.68 40.95 13.19
N CYS A 707 -6.43 40.69 12.79
CA CYS A 707 -5.70 39.47 13.15
C CYS A 707 -5.56 39.33 14.67
N LEU A 708 -5.13 40.40 15.35
CA LEU A 708 -5.00 40.42 16.81
C LEU A 708 -6.35 40.22 17.52
N GLN A 709 -7.41 40.88 17.08
CA GLN A 709 -8.77 40.70 17.64
C GLN A 709 -9.29 39.27 17.44
N SER A 710 -8.99 38.66 16.29
CA SER A 710 -9.45 37.32 15.92
C SER A 710 -8.85 36.21 16.78
N LEU A 711 -7.73 36.47 17.48
CA LEU A 711 -7.19 35.55 18.48
C LEU A 711 -8.17 35.31 19.62
N ASN A 712 -9.05 36.26 19.94
CA ASN A 712 -10.07 36.14 20.99
C ASN A 712 -11.46 35.77 20.47
N SER A 713 -11.57 35.32 19.21
CA SER A 713 -12.85 34.90 18.64
C SER A 713 -13.43 33.67 19.34
N SER A 714 -14.76 33.51 19.38
CA SER A 714 -15.40 32.25 19.78
C SER A 714 -15.11 31.08 18.82
N LEU A 715 -14.74 31.38 17.57
CA LEU A 715 -14.44 30.38 16.52
C LEU A 715 -13.01 29.84 16.64
N ARG A 716 -12.87 28.58 17.06
CA ARG A 716 -11.57 27.92 17.24
C ARG A 716 -10.71 27.95 15.97
N GLU A 717 -11.29 27.70 14.80
CA GLU A 717 -10.54 27.65 13.54
C GLU A 717 -10.00 29.02 13.14
N LEU A 718 -10.77 30.08 13.41
CA LEU A 718 -10.34 31.46 13.17
C LEU A 718 -9.19 31.83 14.12
N ARG A 719 -9.29 31.44 15.40
CA ARG A 719 -8.23 31.65 16.40
C ARG A 719 -6.91 30.98 16.00
N ILE A 720 -6.96 29.71 15.59
CA ILE A 720 -5.77 28.95 15.14
C ILE A 720 -5.16 29.60 13.89
N SER A 721 -6.00 30.00 12.94
CA SER A 721 -5.55 30.66 11.71
C SER A 721 -4.89 32.01 12.02
N ALA A 722 -5.50 32.81 12.92
CA ALA A 722 -4.95 34.09 13.35
C ALA A 722 -3.58 33.94 14.05
N GLY A 723 -3.42 32.94 14.91
CA GLY A 723 -2.13 32.65 15.56
C GLY A 723 -1.01 32.32 14.56
N ARG A 724 -1.32 31.61 13.48
CA ARG A 724 -0.37 31.33 12.38
C ARG A 724 -0.08 32.57 11.53
N THR A 725 -1.08 33.40 11.27
CA THR A 725 -0.94 34.64 10.49
C THR A 725 -0.13 35.69 11.25
N LEU A 726 -0.30 35.79 12.57
CA LEU A 726 0.38 36.80 13.40
C LEU A 726 1.91 36.76 13.26
N ALA A 727 2.51 35.57 13.21
CA ALA A 727 3.96 35.42 13.08
C ALA A 727 4.54 36.04 11.79
N LEU A 728 3.72 36.22 10.74
CA LEU A 728 4.17 36.81 9.47
C LEU A 728 4.40 38.32 9.55
N PHE A 729 3.82 39.01 10.53
CA PHE A 729 4.09 40.43 10.81
C PHE A 729 5.42 40.66 11.54
N MET A 730 6.14 39.59 11.88
CA MET A 730 7.37 39.63 12.66
C MET A 730 8.42 38.67 12.10
N PRO A 731 8.93 38.90 10.87
CA PRO A 731 10.00 38.05 10.33
C PRO A 731 11.25 38.05 11.24
N PRO A 732 12.09 37.00 11.16
CA PRO A 732 13.27 36.88 12.02
C PRO A 732 14.32 37.97 11.77
N LYS A 733 14.39 38.47 10.53
CA LYS A 733 15.28 39.57 10.11
C LYS A 733 14.46 40.70 9.47
N PRO A 734 14.91 41.96 9.55
CA PRO A 734 14.33 43.06 8.81
C PRO A 734 14.27 42.76 7.32
N THR A 735 13.20 43.20 6.68
CA THR A 735 13.01 43.10 5.23
C THR A 735 12.91 44.50 4.65
N TYR A 736 13.06 44.63 3.33
CA TYR A 736 13.00 45.93 2.64
C TYR A 736 11.74 46.76 2.98
N ASN A 737 10.63 46.07 3.24
CA ASN A 737 9.29 46.58 3.56
C ASN A 737 8.96 46.58 5.07
N MET A 738 9.82 46.03 5.93
CA MET A 738 9.71 46.07 7.39
C MET A 738 11.09 46.35 7.99
N ASP A 739 11.34 47.63 8.24
CA ASP A 739 12.55 48.07 8.91
C ASP A 739 12.58 47.60 10.38
N GLU A 740 13.76 47.73 11.00
CA GLU A 740 13.97 47.31 12.40
C GLU A 740 13.01 48.03 13.37
N ALA A 741 12.69 49.30 13.09
CA ALA A 741 11.79 50.10 13.92
C ALA A 741 10.35 49.59 13.89
N LEU A 742 9.81 49.29 12.71
CA LEU A 742 8.48 48.70 12.54
C LEU A 742 8.43 47.29 13.11
N LEU A 743 9.44 46.46 12.84
CA LEU A 743 9.54 45.09 13.35
C LEU A 743 9.55 45.07 14.90
N SER A 744 10.35 45.94 15.52
CA SER A 744 10.42 46.07 16.98
C SER A 744 9.06 46.48 17.58
N ARG A 745 8.33 47.40 16.95
CA ARG A 745 6.98 47.80 17.38
C ARG A 745 5.98 46.66 17.27
N ASN A 746 5.95 45.95 16.14
CA ASN A 746 5.08 44.79 15.95
C ASN A 746 5.33 43.70 16.99
N ARG A 747 6.61 43.41 17.30
CA ARG A 747 7.00 42.46 18.37
C ARG A 747 6.49 42.90 19.74
N LYS A 748 6.75 44.15 20.13
CA LYS A 748 6.28 44.70 21.42
C LYS A 748 4.76 44.64 21.55
N ASN A 749 4.03 45.07 20.52
CA ASN A 749 2.57 45.07 20.52
C ASN A 749 2.00 43.64 20.62
N SER A 750 2.53 42.70 19.84
CA SER A 750 2.11 41.30 19.86
C SER A 750 2.36 40.62 21.21
N ILE A 751 3.54 40.84 21.81
CA ILE A 751 3.89 40.32 23.15
C ILE A 751 2.97 40.91 24.21
N ALA A 752 2.78 42.23 24.22
CA ALA A 752 1.92 42.91 25.18
C ALA A 752 0.48 42.40 25.12
N LEU A 753 -0.06 42.22 23.90
CA LEU A 753 -1.41 41.71 23.69
C LEU A 753 -1.55 40.25 24.11
N LEU A 754 -0.61 39.37 23.74
CA LEU A 754 -0.66 37.96 24.17
C LEU A 754 -0.51 37.81 25.69
N LYS A 755 0.30 38.67 26.32
CA LYS A 755 0.44 38.71 27.79
C LYS A 755 -0.89 39.08 28.45
N SER A 756 -1.48 40.21 28.06
CA SER A 756 -2.78 40.66 28.58
C SER A 756 -3.90 39.64 28.30
N ALA A 757 -3.92 39.05 27.10
CA ALA A 757 -4.88 38.02 26.75
C ALA A 757 -4.70 36.71 27.52
N SER A 758 -3.48 36.41 28.01
CA SER A 758 -3.19 35.22 28.83
C SER A 758 -3.67 35.37 30.27
N GLU A 759 -3.67 36.58 30.81
CA GLU A 759 -4.07 36.89 32.20
C GLU A 759 -5.56 36.62 32.49
N ALA A 760 -6.44 36.66 31.47
CA ALA A 760 -7.89 36.46 31.64
C ALA A 760 -8.35 34.99 31.83
N ASP A 761 -7.47 34.02 31.52
CA ASP A 761 -7.61 32.55 31.66
C ASP A 761 -8.93 31.76 31.43
N PRO A 762 -9.75 32.00 30.38
CA PRO A 762 -10.78 31.04 29.98
C PRO A 762 -10.21 29.69 29.47
N PRO A 763 -10.75 28.54 29.93
CA PRO A 763 -10.28 27.19 29.54
C PRO A 763 -10.26 26.90 28.03
N PHE A 764 -11.23 27.43 27.27
CA PHE A 764 -11.33 27.19 25.82
C PHE A 764 -10.27 27.92 24.97
N MET A 765 -9.48 28.81 25.60
CA MET A 765 -8.45 29.62 24.96
C MET A 765 -7.03 29.09 25.15
N VAL A 766 -6.85 28.08 26.00
CA VAL A 766 -5.54 27.50 26.35
C VAL A 766 -4.78 27.05 25.10
N GLU A 767 -5.43 26.29 24.22
CA GLU A 767 -4.83 25.82 22.97
C GLU A 767 -4.37 26.98 22.07
N THR A 768 -5.23 27.99 21.87
CA THR A 768 -4.91 29.15 21.03
C THR A 768 -3.70 29.90 21.57
N ARG A 769 -3.61 30.05 22.88
CA ARG A 769 -2.49 30.77 23.52
C ARG A 769 -1.19 30.00 23.42
N ILE A 770 -1.20 28.71 23.73
CA ILE A 770 -0.01 27.85 23.57
C ILE A 770 0.47 27.90 22.12
N LEU A 771 -0.45 27.80 21.16
CA LEU A 771 -0.12 27.88 19.75
C LEU A 771 0.42 29.26 19.35
N ALA A 772 -0.24 30.35 19.76
CA ALA A 772 0.17 31.71 19.41
C ALA A 772 1.53 32.07 20.01
N TRP A 773 1.77 31.73 21.28
CA TRP A 773 3.09 31.87 21.91
C TRP A 773 4.14 31.00 21.23
N GLY A 774 3.80 29.78 20.83
CA GLY A 774 4.68 28.89 20.09
C GLY A 774 5.04 29.41 18.70
N GLN A 775 4.10 30.05 17.98
CA GLN A 775 4.39 30.69 16.70
C GLN A 775 5.26 31.94 16.88
N LEU A 776 5.01 32.72 17.93
CA LEU A 776 5.80 33.91 18.23
C LEU A 776 7.25 33.57 18.62
N GLY A 777 7.43 32.55 19.46
CA GLY A 777 8.76 32.09 19.89
C GLY A 777 9.63 31.53 18.75
N ARG A 778 9.04 31.18 17.60
CA ARG A 778 9.80 30.77 16.40
C ARG A 778 10.42 31.94 15.65
N VAL A 779 9.88 33.14 15.83
CA VAL A 779 10.24 34.31 15.00
C VAL A 779 10.83 35.47 15.82
N VAL A 780 10.60 35.50 17.13
CA VAL A 780 11.23 36.43 18.07
C VAL A 780 12.42 35.74 18.72
N THR A 781 13.60 35.87 18.11
CA THR A 781 14.88 35.53 18.75
C THR A 781 15.50 36.79 19.36
N GLU A 782 16.30 36.62 20.43
CA GLU A 782 16.93 37.69 21.24
C GLU A 782 17.43 38.90 20.45
#